data_AF-A0A067BUH1-F1
#
_entry.id   AF-A0A067BUH1-F1
#
_cell.length_a   1.000
_cell.length_b   1.000
_cell.length_c   1.000
_cell.angle_alpha   90.00
_cell.angle_beta   90.00
_cell.angle_gamma   90.00
#
_symmetry.space_group_name_H-M   'P 1'
#
loop_
_entity.id
_entity.type
_entity.pdbx_description
1 polymer ?
#
loop_
_entity_poly.entity_id
_entity_poly.type
_entity_poly.pdbx_seq_one_letter_code
_entity_poly.pdbx_strand_id
1 'polypeptide(L)'
;MRMLAAYYALLLASAVVSAATPTCSAIIENTDLPGNDIGTTARPTADGCCADCAATTGCKAYVWVARDGGVCLLKSDAGFSYTYPGARASILTPPLTGSCPSTEADTDYPGNDLGRTKRASIDLCCNDCEATPGCARFVYYGGDCILKSGGGTKSTYPGAIASTFVPANTTPAPTPAPGPTAPPGTCAPIQENTDYPGFDISQTTQASAEACCDDCYANPNCKAFVWNPAGYCILKSGKGSVSTYPGARASTIPSRIPPPPTMIGCNPIVDNMDMPGNDLSLTYQSAAESCCADCTGTPGCRAFVFDSDGGVCYLKTASGTMVPSAGKRASVLPVANPATCTALPKDIDYPGNDVAQTYRTQWSDCCQDCADNSDCTVYVWSNDNGGTCYLKNAMSPTESAPGSFAGSYTRIIKPPPVLPPTAPSNVVAGAYGTYPSPTTAFAYLPSSQWVPRTEAGGVGVVDIFKNFSLPSSKDMEDAHSGKLQPKREAATNTYYFPLVQSIGECAVMSSSSGYHFFTYVASTQICIVHDFSSATPSYALHPSQPAKVLTHVPSSEFVLGVNPSTASLAACQAACGNLATCAAVTFAGTTCTFYGPAASKAGVVAGWVHDPIKWNEVPGSMQYVTMPQRTVPLTGATTAASTTSKTVAACASAARAKSVSLFTFDTAKSACLLVTLPKASATSTLYLYNYPASPLVLPGQALPAGATTPVSATSGTECHKLCVPSSSGCVGAAFDSATKSCVLHLATYAASTTIGWVVPTTLPSSVATPTSVEFYINAHQDDHELFMAAKLYDSFSKPTAKIVMIYTSAGDAGATDGWWQARELGTLASSQTFVKLFGLFSPVRKTSTVTINGHVITKVVLGNAIHYFLRLPELGMIALPTTMTSPVDKPAESYANIAALRATVIALVKLEASGRSNVVVNSQQFADVDHVLHAMTGQLVSDGLKADATLNKCVTRNFFWGYQHWLDSINMVDPSLTEQRNMWWALHGAIVKQYPGSSPWYDHCLTLGRQYLASTVAGTGTC
;
A
#
# COMPACT_ATOMS: atom_id res chain seq x y z
N MET A 1 -46.82 -10.42 -29.90
CA MET A 1 -48.24 -10.71 -29.59
C MET A 1 -48.58 -10.05 -28.27
N ARG A 2 -49.62 -9.21 -28.25
CA ARG A 2 -50.17 -8.59 -27.04
C ARG A 2 -50.95 -9.63 -26.22
N MET A 3 -50.91 -9.52 -24.88
CA MET A 3 -52.04 -9.58 -23.92
C MET A 3 -51.73 -10.33 -22.61
N LEU A 4 -51.92 -9.59 -21.49
CA LEU A 4 -52.67 -9.92 -20.26
C LEU A 4 -52.35 -11.22 -19.48
N ALA A 5 -52.51 -11.36 -18.15
CA ALA A 5 -52.47 -10.54 -16.94
C ALA A 5 -52.83 -11.51 -15.78
N ALA A 6 -52.30 -11.23 -14.59
CA ALA A 6 -52.86 -11.56 -13.26
C ALA A 6 -52.79 -12.99 -12.68
N TYR A 7 -52.03 -13.14 -11.57
CA TYR A 7 -52.50 -13.76 -10.33
C TYR A 7 -51.81 -13.08 -9.12
N TYR A 8 -52.60 -12.35 -8.32
CA TYR A 8 -52.29 -11.79 -6.98
C TYR A 8 -52.38 -12.94 -5.94
N ALA A 9 -51.44 -13.17 -5.01
CA ALA A 9 -51.05 -12.42 -3.80
C ALA A 9 -52.00 -12.56 -2.59
N LEU A 10 -51.50 -13.15 -1.49
CA LEU A 10 -51.87 -12.97 -0.06
C LEU A 10 -50.77 -13.65 0.78
N LEU A 11 -50.23 -13.17 1.91
CA LEU A 11 -50.24 -11.90 2.64
C LEU A 11 -49.26 -12.12 3.82
N LEU A 12 -48.32 -11.21 4.07
CA LEU A 12 -47.74 -10.98 5.42
C LEU A 12 -47.23 -9.54 5.46
N ALA A 13 -47.88 -8.74 6.29
CA ALA A 13 -47.58 -7.34 6.54
C ALA A 13 -46.38 -7.22 7.50
N SER A 14 -45.43 -6.35 7.15
CA SER A 14 -44.44 -5.79 8.06
C SER A 14 -44.41 -4.28 7.88
N ALA A 15 -44.45 -3.57 9.00
CA ALA A 15 -44.52 -2.11 9.10
C ALA A 15 -43.41 -1.40 8.32
N VAL A 16 -43.79 -0.41 7.51
CA VAL A 16 -42.87 0.48 6.82
C VAL A 16 -42.46 1.57 7.81
N VAL A 17 -41.20 1.56 8.25
CA VAL A 17 -40.57 2.75 8.81
C VAL A 17 -40.27 3.66 7.63
N SER A 18 -40.93 4.81 7.56
CA SER A 18 -40.66 5.87 6.57
C SER A 18 -39.28 6.46 6.82
N ALA A 19 -38.24 5.94 6.18
CA ALA A 19 -36.95 6.64 6.08
C ALA A 19 -37.15 7.88 5.18
N ALA A 20 -36.80 9.06 5.69
CA ALA A 20 -36.87 10.31 4.93
C ALA A 20 -36.01 10.19 3.66
N THR A 21 -36.60 10.40 2.49
CA THR A 21 -35.87 10.45 1.22
C THR A 21 -34.83 11.57 1.26
N PRO A 22 -33.58 11.34 0.80
CA PRO A 22 -32.60 12.40 0.66
C PRO A 22 -33.18 13.52 -0.20
N THR A 23 -33.10 14.75 0.28
CA THR A 23 -33.53 15.94 -0.46
C THR A 23 -32.30 16.58 -1.09
N CYS A 24 -32.46 17.43 -2.10
CA CYS A 24 -31.36 18.29 -2.57
C CYS A 24 -31.68 19.74 -2.20
N SER A 25 -30.63 20.56 -2.09
CA SER A 25 -30.77 22.00 -1.85
C SER A 25 -31.56 22.68 -2.97
N ALA A 26 -32.02 23.91 -2.71
CA ALA A 26 -32.56 24.76 -3.77
C ALA A 26 -31.58 24.86 -4.94
N ILE A 27 -32.11 24.90 -6.17
CA ILE A 27 -31.30 25.00 -7.38
C ILE A 27 -30.59 26.35 -7.39
N ILE A 28 -29.27 26.29 -7.61
CA ILE A 28 -28.42 27.45 -7.79
C ILE A 28 -28.32 27.71 -9.28
N GLU A 29 -29.00 28.76 -9.73
CA GLU A 29 -29.03 29.16 -11.14
C GLU A 29 -27.68 29.71 -11.60
N ASN A 30 -27.38 29.54 -12.89
CA ASN A 30 -26.15 29.97 -13.56
C ASN A 30 -24.86 29.53 -12.85
N THR A 31 -24.86 28.31 -12.30
CA THR A 31 -23.76 27.80 -11.48
C THR A 31 -23.30 26.45 -11.99
N ASP A 32 -22.00 26.36 -12.28
CA ASP A 32 -21.30 25.12 -12.54
C ASP A 32 -20.40 24.78 -11.34
N LEU A 33 -20.15 23.48 -11.17
CA LEU A 33 -19.30 22.89 -10.14
C LEU A 33 -18.21 22.10 -10.86
N PRO A 34 -17.09 22.73 -11.28
CA PRO A 34 -16.12 22.09 -12.15
C PRO A 34 -15.44 20.88 -11.50
N GLY A 35 -15.27 19.81 -12.28
CA GLY A 35 -14.65 18.57 -11.83
C GLY A 35 -15.56 17.69 -10.97
N ASN A 36 -14.96 16.67 -10.33
CA ASN A 36 -15.62 15.67 -9.49
C ASN A 36 -16.75 14.89 -10.19
N ASP A 37 -16.79 14.86 -11.53
CA ASP A 37 -17.81 14.13 -12.29
C ASP A 37 -17.64 12.62 -12.11
N ILE A 38 -18.69 11.95 -11.66
CA ILE A 38 -18.73 10.49 -11.46
C ILE A 38 -19.70 9.79 -12.39
N GLY A 39 -20.46 10.55 -13.18
CA GLY A 39 -21.38 10.01 -14.15
C GLY A 39 -22.27 11.09 -14.74
N THR A 40 -23.06 10.72 -15.74
CA THR A 40 -24.07 11.60 -16.32
C THR A 40 -25.38 10.87 -16.53
N THR A 41 -26.49 11.59 -16.37
CA THR A 41 -27.84 11.12 -16.70
C THR A 41 -28.56 12.15 -17.57
N ALA A 42 -29.56 11.72 -18.33
CA ALA A 42 -30.37 12.62 -19.15
C ALA A 42 -31.67 12.98 -18.44
N ARG A 43 -31.93 14.28 -18.23
CA ARG A 43 -33.17 14.79 -17.61
C ARG A 43 -33.61 16.08 -18.30
N PRO A 44 -34.91 16.23 -18.59
CA PRO A 44 -35.43 17.40 -19.29
C PRO A 44 -35.36 18.68 -18.44
N THR A 45 -35.28 18.56 -17.11
CA THR A 45 -35.16 19.69 -16.18
C THR A 45 -34.18 19.35 -15.06
N ALA A 46 -33.60 20.38 -14.45
CA ALA A 46 -32.66 20.25 -13.33
C ALA A 46 -33.28 19.54 -12.11
N ASP A 47 -34.58 19.74 -11.84
CA ASP A 47 -35.28 19.09 -10.72
C ASP A 47 -35.22 17.55 -10.79
N GLY A 48 -35.15 17.00 -12.00
CA GLY A 48 -35.03 15.56 -12.23
C GLY A 48 -33.68 14.96 -11.84
N CYS A 49 -32.63 15.78 -11.70
CA CYS A 49 -31.28 15.30 -11.41
C CYS A 49 -31.08 14.93 -9.92
N CYS A 50 -31.91 15.44 -9.02
CA CYS A 50 -31.76 15.17 -7.59
C CYS A 50 -31.95 13.69 -7.27
N ALA A 51 -32.97 13.05 -7.85
CA ALA A 51 -33.22 11.62 -7.68
C ALA A 51 -32.08 10.77 -8.29
N ASP A 52 -31.52 11.20 -9.41
CA ASP A 52 -30.40 10.51 -10.06
C ASP A 52 -29.13 10.57 -9.20
N CYS A 53 -28.86 11.73 -8.60
CA CYS A 53 -27.76 11.87 -7.66
C CYS A 53 -28.02 11.04 -6.39
N ALA A 54 -29.22 11.10 -5.80
CA ALA A 54 -29.58 10.31 -4.63
C ALA A 54 -29.44 8.79 -4.85
N ALA A 55 -29.69 8.31 -6.07
CA ALA A 55 -29.58 6.89 -6.44
C ALA A 55 -28.15 6.47 -6.84
N THR A 56 -27.23 7.42 -7.05
CA THR A 56 -25.88 7.14 -7.53
C THR A 56 -24.91 7.11 -6.35
N THR A 57 -24.39 5.92 -6.04
CA THR A 57 -23.42 5.73 -4.95
C THR A 57 -22.24 6.69 -5.10
N GLY A 58 -22.03 7.52 -4.08
CA GLY A 58 -20.96 8.51 -4.04
C GLY A 58 -21.33 9.89 -4.59
N CYS A 59 -22.53 10.08 -5.17
CA CYS A 59 -22.98 11.40 -5.61
C CYS A 59 -23.36 12.29 -4.43
N LYS A 60 -22.80 13.50 -4.40
CA LYS A 60 -23.07 14.52 -3.39
C LYS A 60 -23.61 15.82 -3.99
N ALA A 61 -23.47 16.03 -5.29
CA ALA A 61 -24.02 17.19 -6.00
C ALA A 61 -24.29 16.86 -7.46
N TYR A 62 -25.07 17.69 -8.15
CA TYR A 62 -25.19 17.63 -9.59
C TYR A 62 -25.15 19.02 -10.22
N VAL A 63 -24.79 19.08 -11.51
CA VAL A 63 -24.98 20.27 -12.36
C VAL A 63 -25.80 19.86 -13.58
N TRP A 64 -26.96 20.48 -13.75
CA TRP A 64 -27.76 20.31 -14.95
C TRP A 64 -27.39 21.37 -15.99
N VAL A 65 -27.22 20.95 -17.24
CA VAL A 65 -26.98 21.84 -18.38
C VAL A 65 -27.94 21.51 -19.52
N ALA A 66 -28.41 22.54 -20.22
CA ALA A 66 -29.41 22.42 -21.30
C ALA A 66 -28.85 21.87 -22.63
N ARG A 67 -27.78 21.07 -22.61
CA ARG A 67 -27.24 20.41 -23.81
C ARG A 67 -28.01 19.12 -24.08
N ASP A 68 -28.20 18.77 -25.35
CA ASP A 68 -28.79 17.49 -25.79
C ASP A 68 -30.16 17.15 -25.16
N GLY A 69 -30.99 18.16 -24.89
CA GLY A 69 -32.31 17.99 -24.23
C GLY A 69 -32.26 17.96 -22.70
N GLY A 70 -31.08 18.16 -22.10
CA GLY A 70 -30.84 18.30 -20.66
C GLY A 70 -30.02 17.14 -20.08
N VAL A 71 -28.87 17.46 -19.51
CA VAL A 71 -27.92 16.49 -18.93
C VAL A 71 -27.60 16.85 -17.48
N CYS A 72 -27.72 15.89 -16.58
CA CYS A 72 -27.22 15.95 -15.21
C CYS A 72 -25.79 15.45 -15.17
N LEU A 73 -24.86 16.30 -14.79
CA LEU A 73 -23.48 15.95 -14.45
C LEU A 73 -23.48 15.60 -12.96
N LEU A 74 -23.39 14.31 -12.61
CA LEU A 74 -23.41 13.82 -11.24
C LEU A 74 -22.01 13.91 -10.64
N LYS A 75 -21.89 14.42 -9.42
CA LYS A 75 -20.60 14.79 -8.83
C LYS A 75 -20.37 14.15 -7.47
N SER A 76 -19.16 13.65 -7.24
CA SER A 76 -18.76 13.06 -5.94
C SER A 76 -18.54 14.08 -4.83
N ASP A 77 -18.43 15.36 -5.20
CA ASP A 77 -18.32 16.49 -4.28
C ASP A 77 -18.89 17.75 -4.96
N ALA A 78 -19.36 18.71 -4.17
CA ALA A 78 -19.81 19.99 -4.69
C ALA A 78 -18.64 20.86 -5.16
N GLY A 79 -17.43 20.67 -4.61
CA GLY A 79 -16.23 21.42 -5.04
C GLY A 79 -16.38 22.94 -4.88
N PHE A 80 -15.62 23.71 -5.68
CA PHE A 80 -15.78 25.16 -5.77
C PHE A 80 -16.80 25.51 -6.87
N SER A 81 -17.61 26.55 -6.64
CA SER A 81 -18.60 27.00 -7.62
C SER A 81 -18.03 28.06 -8.57
N TYR A 82 -18.39 27.98 -9.84
CA TYR A 82 -18.07 28.97 -10.87
C TYR A 82 -19.36 29.42 -11.58
N THR A 83 -19.49 30.71 -11.90
CA THR A 83 -20.68 31.23 -12.58
C THR A 83 -20.68 30.83 -14.06
N TYR A 84 -21.64 30.03 -14.48
CA TYR A 84 -21.81 29.60 -15.87
C TYR A 84 -23.28 29.78 -16.30
N PRO A 85 -23.58 30.73 -17.21
CA PRO A 85 -24.95 30.99 -17.64
C PRO A 85 -25.66 29.74 -18.18
N GLY A 86 -26.83 29.42 -17.61
CA GLY A 86 -27.63 28.26 -18.00
C GLY A 86 -27.29 26.93 -17.32
N ALA A 87 -26.20 26.86 -16.53
CA ALA A 87 -25.94 25.72 -15.65
C ALA A 87 -26.75 25.83 -14.36
N ARG A 88 -27.30 24.73 -13.86
CA ARG A 88 -28.20 24.71 -12.70
C ARG A 88 -27.71 23.64 -11.72
N ALA A 89 -27.08 24.07 -10.63
CA ALA A 89 -26.45 23.17 -9.66
C ALA A 89 -27.34 22.92 -8.44
N SER A 90 -27.21 21.76 -7.81
CA SER A 90 -27.81 21.49 -6.50
C SER A 90 -27.03 20.40 -5.78
N ILE A 91 -27.05 20.44 -4.44
CA ILE A 91 -26.24 19.58 -3.57
C ILE A 91 -27.19 18.65 -2.81
N LEU A 92 -26.85 17.36 -2.78
CA LEU A 92 -27.61 16.34 -2.06
C LEU A 92 -27.47 16.59 -0.55
N THR A 93 -28.60 16.80 0.13
CA THR A 93 -28.66 17.01 1.58
C THR A 93 -29.09 15.71 2.27
N PRO A 94 -28.23 15.11 3.13
CA PRO A 94 -28.64 14.03 4.02
C PRO A 94 -29.76 14.50 4.97
N PRO A 95 -30.64 13.60 5.45
CA PRO A 95 -31.63 13.96 6.46
C PRO A 95 -30.95 14.40 7.77
N LEU A 96 -31.39 15.53 8.33
CA LEU A 96 -30.98 15.98 9.66
C LEU A 96 -31.41 14.96 10.73
N THR A 97 -30.51 14.53 11.60
CA THR A 97 -30.78 13.55 12.68
C THR A 97 -31.45 14.17 13.91
N GLY A 98 -31.86 15.43 13.86
CA GLY A 98 -32.59 16.12 14.94
C GLY A 98 -31.71 16.78 16.02
N SER A 99 -30.41 16.95 15.78
CA SER A 99 -29.41 17.41 16.76
C SER A 99 -29.11 18.94 16.74
N CYS A 100 -29.82 19.74 15.93
CA CYS A 100 -29.59 21.19 15.82
C CYS A 100 -30.53 21.99 16.77
N PRO A 101 -30.00 22.67 17.81
CA PRO A 101 -30.77 23.45 18.79
C PRO A 101 -31.09 24.89 18.34
N SER A 102 -31.80 25.63 19.21
CA SER A 102 -32.21 27.03 19.04
C SER A 102 -31.07 27.97 18.66
N THR A 103 -31.30 28.80 17.65
CA THR A 103 -30.34 29.78 17.14
C THR A 103 -30.29 31.06 17.97
N GLU A 104 -29.12 31.69 18.02
CA GLU A 104 -28.88 32.99 18.66
C GLU A 104 -28.60 34.03 17.56
N ALA A 105 -29.56 34.91 17.30
CA ALA A 105 -29.41 35.98 16.33
C ALA A 105 -28.42 37.07 16.80
N ASP A 106 -27.83 37.77 15.84
CA ASP A 106 -26.85 38.86 16.02
C ASP A 106 -25.71 38.51 16.99
N THR A 107 -25.27 37.25 16.96
CA THR A 107 -24.38 36.68 17.96
C THR A 107 -23.15 36.05 17.30
N ASP A 108 -21.97 36.43 17.77
CA ASP A 108 -20.69 35.79 17.49
C ASP A 108 -20.05 35.28 18.79
N TYR A 109 -19.10 34.36 18.65
CA TYR A 109 -18.34 33.76 19.73
C TYR A 109 -16.85 33.77 19.36
N PRO A 110 -16.08 34.82 19.64
CA PRO A 110 -14.69 34.90 19.21
C PRO A 110 -13.82 33.78 19.84
N GLY A 111 -13.00 33.12 19.01
CA GLY A 111 -12.06 32.07 19.41
C GLY A 111 -12.66 30.65 19.40
N ASN A 112 -11.83 29.67 19.77
CA ASN A 112 -12.15 28.22 19.72
C ASN A 112 -12.51 27.69 18.32
N ASP A 113 -12.01 28.33 17.26
CA ASP A 113 -12.31 27.94 15.88
C ASP A 113 -11.60 26.63 15.52
N LEU A 114 -12.38 25.63 15.12
CA LEU A 114 -11.90 24.36 14.57
C LEU A 114 -11.67 24.44 13.06
N GLY A 115 -12.37 25.36 12.40
CA GLY A 115 -12.30 25.54 10.96
C GLY A 115 -13.44 26.42 10.43
N ARG A 116 -13.37 26.77 9.14
CA ARG A 116 -14.35 27.61 8.47
C ARG A 116 -14.74 26.99 7.13
N THR A 117 -16.03 26.86 6.88
CA THR A 117 -16.60 26.39 5.61
C THR A 117 -17.49 27.47 5.00
N LYS A 118 -17.77 27.37 3.69
CA LYS A 118 -18.76 28.21 3.01
C LYS A 118 -20.04 27.42 2.80
N ARG A 119 -21.16 27.90 3.33
CA ARG A 119 -22.47 27.24 3.25
C ARG A 119 -23.56 28.23 2.89
N ALA A 120 -24.57 27.77 2.17
CA ALA A 120 -25.69 28.61 1.74
C ALA A 120 -26.74 28.84 2.84
N SER A 121 -26.75 27.98 3.87
CA SER A 121 -27.65 28.09 5.01
C SER A 121 -26.99 27.63 6.30
N ILE A 122 -27.61 28.03 7.41
CA ILE A 122 -27.19 27.64 8.75
C ILE A 122 -27.38 26.14 9.03
N ASP A 123 -28.35 25.48 8.39
CA ASP A 123 -28.59 24.04 8.56
C ASP A 123 -27.44 23.22 7.97
N LEU A 124 -26.89 23.65 6.84
CA LEU A 124 -25.70 23.04 6.26
C LEU A 124 -24.46 23.28 7.12
N CYS A 125 -24.43 24.40 7.85
CA CYS A 125 -23.39 24.65 8.84
C CYS A 125 -23.52 23.73 10.06
N CYS A 126 -24.75 23.38 10.47
CA CYS A 126 -24.99 22.38 11.50
C CYS A 126 -24.45 21.00 11.09
N ASN A 127 -24.68 20.58 9.84
CA ASN A 127 -24.15 19.32 9.31
C ASN A 127 -22.62 19.28 9.33
N ASP A 128 -21.97 20.40 8.98
CA ASP A 128 -20.52 20.50 9.05
C ASP A 128 -20.03 20.33 10.51
N CYS A 129 -20.75 20.88 11.48
CA CYS A 129 -20.41 20.70 12.90
C CYS A 129 -20.65 19.25 13.38
N GLU A 130 -21.75 18.61 13.01
CA GLU A 130 -22.01 17.19 13.32
C GLU A 130 -20.92 16.27 12.77
N ALA A 131 -20.41 16.58 11.57
CA ALA A 131 -19.36 15.82 10.91
C ALA A 131 -17.94 16.14 11.42
N THR A 132 -17.77 17.16 12.28
CA THR A 132 -16.45 17.61 12.74
C THR A 132 -16.18 17.16 14.18
N PRO A 133 -15.24 16.21 14.42
CA PRO A 133 -14.91 15.74 15.75
C PRO A 133 -14.53 16.89 16.69
N GLY A 134 -15.21 16.97 17.83
CA GLY A 134 -14.99 18.02 18.83
C GLY A 134 -15.73 19.33 18.56
N CYS A 135 -16.53 19.45 17.49
CA CYS A 135 -17.36 20.63 17.26
C CYS A 135 -18.54 20.65 18.24
N ALA A 136 -18.60 21.71 19.04
CA ALA A 136 -19.63 21.91 20.05
C ALA A 136 -20.50 23.15 19.75
N ARG A 137 -20.08 24.04 18.84
CA ARG A 137 -20.81 25.25 18.45
C ARG A 137 -20.39 25.69 17.05
N PHE A 138 -21.20 26.50 16.38
CA PHE A 138 -20.80 27.20 15.15
C PHE A 138 -21.42 28.60 15.07
N VAL A 139 -20.83 29.48 14.25
CA VAL A 139 -21.34 30.83 13.93
C VAL A 139 -21.50 30.95 12.42
N TYR A 140 -22.68 31.34 11.95
CA TYR A 140 -23.01 31.53 10.54
C TYR A 140 -23.20 33.02 10.21
N TYR A 141 -22.41 33.56 9.27
CA TYR A 141 -22.51 34.95 8.84
C TYR A 141 -22.15 35.12 7.37
N GLY A 142 -23.04 35.70 6.56
CA GLY A 142 -22.74 36.03 5.16
C GLY A 142 -22.29 34.85 4.29
N GLY A 143 -22.78 33.64 4.59
CA GLY A 143 -22.38 32.40 3.91
C GLY A 143 -21.14 31.72 4.49
N ASP A 144 -20.48 32.31 5.48
CA ASP A 144 -19.41 31.67 6.24
C ASP A 144 -19.98 30.89 7.43
N CYS A 145 -19.57 29.64 7.55
CA CYS A 145 -19.85 28.74 8.66
C CYS A 145 -18.56 28.51 9.45
N ILE A 146 -18.49 29.02 10.67
CA ILE A 146 -17.28 28.97 11.50
C ILE A 146 -17.52 27.96 12.62
N LEU A 147 -16.89 26.80 12.51
CA LEU A 147 -17.03 25.66 13.42
C LEU A 147 -16.15 25.85 14.65
N LYS A 148 -16.66 25.50 15.82
CA LYS A 148 -16.00 25.80 17.09
C LYS A 148 -16.03 24.62 18.05
N SER A 149 -14.94 24.45 18.79
CA SER A 149 -14.79 23.40 19.81
C SER A 149 -15.54 23.70 21.10
N GLY A 150 -16.05 24.93 21.28
CA GLY A 150 -16.78 25.38 22.46
C GLY A 150 -17.35 26.79 22.28
N GLY A 151 -18.04 27.30 23.30
CA GLY A 151 -18.49 28.70 23.33
C GLY A 151 -17.43 29.58 23.97
N GLY A 152 -16.79 30.46 23.19
CA GLY A 152 -16.02 31.58 23.73
C GLY A 152 -16.90 32.60 24.47
N THR A 153 -16.41 33.80 24.69
CA THR A 153 -17.23 34.91 25.20
C THR A 153 -18.26 35.31 24.14
N LYS A 154 -19.54 35.34 24.49
CA LYS A 154 -20.59 35.81 23.57
C LYS A 154 -20.36 37.29 23.23
N SER A 155 -20.28 37.63 21.95
CA SER A 155 -20.23 39.00 21.44
C SER A 155 -21.44 39.29 20.55
N THR A 156 -21.90 40.54 20.52
CA THR A 156 -22.96 40.95 19.60
C THR A 156 -22.36 41.34 18.26
N TYR A 157 -22.80 40.67 17.19
CA TYR A 157 -22.39 40.95 15.83
C TYR A 157 -23.61 40.93 14.89
N PRO A 158 -24.08 42.09 14.42
CA PRO A 158 -25.30 42.19 13.61
C PRO A 158 -25.23 41.30 12.35
N GLY A 159 -26.24 40.45 12.17
CA GLY A 159 -26.37 39.50 11.06
C GLY A 159 -25.72 38.14 11.27
N ALA A 160 -24.91 37.95 12.33
CA ALA A 160 -24.33 36.64 12.65
C ALA A 160 -25.31 35.78 13.45
N ILE A 161 -25.36 34.48 13.18
CA ILE A 161 -26.26 33.56 13.86
C ILE A 161 -25.45 32.40 14.44
N ALA A 162 -25.43 32.26 15.75
CA ALA A 162 -24.72 31.20 16.43
C ALA A 162 -25.65 30.04 16.83
N SER A 163 -25.13 28.82 16.91
CA SER A 163 -25.85 27.66 17.45
C SER A 163 -24.89 26.67 18.10
N THR A 164 -25.34 26.04 19.19
CA THR A 164 -24.60 24.98 19.92
C THR A 164 -24.96 23.62 19.34
N PHE A 165 -24.08 22.63 19.31
CA PHE A 165 -24.38 21.28 18.81
C PHE A 165 -24.59 20.31 19.99
N VAL A 166 -25.64 19.47 19.95
CA VAL A 166 -25.96 18.47 21.00
C VAL A 166 -26.19 17.08 20.38
N PRO A 167 -25.35 16.07 20.66
CA PRO A 167 -25.53 14.73 20.07
C PRO A 167 -26.77 14.00 20.62
N ALA A 168 -27.60 13.45 19.73
CA ALA A 168 -28.78 12.66 20.11
C ALA A 168 -28.42 11.23 20.55
N ASN A 169 -28.00 11.02 21.81
CA ASN A 169 -28.14 9.73 22.53
C ASN A 169 -27.68 9.75 24.01
N THR A 170 -28.30 10.57 24.86
CA THR A 170 -28.16 10.43 26.31
C THR A 170 -29.52 10.44 27.02
N THR A 171 -30.14 9.26 27.11
CA THR A 171 -31.26 9.03 28.03
C THR A 171 -30.72 8.69 29.43
N PRO A 172 -31.12 9.39 30.51
CA PRO A 172 -30.64 9.09 31.87
C PRO A 172 -31.37 7.88 32.48
N ALA A 173 -30.61 6.95 33.08
CA ALA A 173 -31.16 5.90 33.94
C ALA A 173 -31.15 6.32 35.43
N PRO A 174 -32.08 5.82 36.26
CA PRO A 174 -32.42 6.39 37.57
C PRO A 174 -31.68 5.72 38.74
N THR A 175 -31.39 6.48 39.81
CA THR A 175 -31.03 5.91 41.13
C THR A 175 -31.39 6.91 42.27
N PRO A 176 -31.43 6.50 43.55
CA PRO A 176 -32.57 6.68 44.46
C PRO A 176 -32.41 7.86 45.44
N ALA A 177 -33.53 8.22 46.09
CA ALA A 177 -33.72 9.26 47.10
C ALA A 177 -33.11 8.93 48.49
N PRO A 178 -33.22 9.78 49.55
CA PRO A 178 -33.28 11.26 49.65
C PRO A 178 -32.33 11.84 50.74
N GLY A 179 -32.10 13.16 50.71
CA GLY A 179 -31.62 13.95 51.86
C GLY A 179 -31.61 15.45 51.54
N PRO A 180 -32.17 16.35 52.37
CA PRO A 180 -32.63 17.66 51.92
C PRO A 180 -31.50 18.68 51.91
N THR A 181 -31.20 19.25 50.74
CA THR A 181 -30.32 20.42 50.62
C THR A 181 -30.93 21.46 49.68
N ALA A 182 -30.67 22.71 50.04
CA ALA A 182 -31.35 23.95 49.68
C ALA A 182 -31.49 24.22 48.16
N PRO A 183 -32.40 25.13 47.76
CA PRO A 183 -32.75 25.37 46.35
C PRO A 183 -31.54 25.68 45.46
N PRO A 184 -31.58 25.32 44.16
CA PRO A 184 -30.48 25.58 43.23
C PRO A 184 -30.36 27.10 43.00
N GLY A 185 -29.35 27.73 43.59
CA GLY A 185 -29.12 29.17 43.43
C GLY A 185 -28.38 29.90 44.54
N THR A 186 -28.14 29.28 45.69
CA THR A 186 -27.54 29.96 46.86
C THR A 186 -26.16 29.42 47.20
N CYS A 187 -25.27 30.29 47.70
CA CYS A 187 -24.01 29.84 48.29
C CYS A 187 -24.24 28.92 49.49
N ALA A 188 -23.22 28.15 49.84
CA ALA A 188 -23.18 27.39 51.07
C ALA A 188 -23.26 28.32 52.30
N PRO A 189 -23.55 27.78 53.50
CA PRO A 189 -23.43 28.56 54.73
C PRO A 189 -22.06 29.23 54.86
N ILE A 190 -22.05 30.51 55.23
CA ILE A 190 -20.84 31.31 55.37
C ILE A 190 -19.99 30.80 56.52
N GLN A 191 -18.69 30.64 56.26
CA GLN A 191 -17.67 30.26 57.23
C GLN A 191 -17.06 31.53 57.81
N GLU A 192 -17.29 31.75 59.10
CA GLU A 192 -16.73 32.89 59.83
C GLU A 192 -15.22 32.73 60.06
N ASN A 193 -14.50 33.86 60.10
CA ASN A 193 -13.05 33.95 60.27
C ASN A 193 -12.23 33.08 59.29
N THR A 194 -12.70 32.95 58.06
CA THR A 194 -12.14 32.02 57.07
C THR A 194 -11.74 32.74 55.79
N ASP A 195 -10.56 32.37 55.27
CA ASP A 195 -10.05 32.75 53.95
C ASP A 195 -9.74 31.50 53.11
N TYR A 196 -9.79 31.66 51.79
CA TYR A 196 -9.47 30.65 50.78
C TYR A 196 -8.34 31.19 49.89
N PRO A 197 -7.05 31.02 50.24
CA PRO A 197 -5.97 31.62 49.48
C PRO A 197 -5.95 31.13 48.02
N GLY A 198 -5.63 32.04 47.09
CA GLY A 198 -5.51 31.74 45.67
C GLY A 198 -6.84 31.70 44.90
N PHE A 199 -6.76 31.34 43.62
CA PHE A 199 -7.90 31.30 42.69
C PHE A 199 -8.67 32.62 42.49
N ASP A 200 -8.09 33.76 42.86
CA ASP A 200 -8.73 35.07 42.73
C ASP A 200 -8.97 35.43 41.25
N ILE A 201 -10.24 35.64 40.89
CA ILE A 201 -10.61 36.05 39.53
C ILE A 201 -11.01 37.51 39.44
N SER A 202 -11.58 38.06 40.51
CA SER A 202 -11.97 39.47 40.57
C SER A 202 -12.27 39.87 42.00
N GLN A 203 -12.21 41.17 42.27
CA GLN A 203 -12.60 41.76 43.54
C GLN A 203 -13.67 42.82 43.33
N THR A 204 -14.73 42.76 44.13
CA THR A 204 -15.78 43.79 44.23
C THR A 204 -15.81 44.36 45.65
N THR A 205 -16.65 45.36 45.90
CA THR A 205 -16.91 45.88 47.26
C THR A 205 -18.37 45.70 47.60
N GLN A 206 -18.63 45.05 48.73
CA GLN A 206 -19.97 44.75 49.22
C GLN A 206 -20.11 45.04 50.70
N ALA A 207 -21.31 45.45 51.11
CA ALA A 207 -21.60 45.79 52.50
C ALA A 207 -21.63 44.56 53.44
N SER A 208 -21.73 43.35 52.88
CA SER A 208 -21.79 42.11 53.64
C SER A 208 -21.28 40.92 52.83
N ALA A 209 -20.95 39.82 53.54
CA ALA A 209 -20.53 38.57 52.91
C ALA A 209 -21.70 37.87 52.19
N GLU A 210 -22.93 38.11 52.62
CA GLU A 210 -24.15 37.64 51.95
C GLU A 210 -24.32 38.32 50.59
N ALA A 211 -24.12 39.64 50.51
CA ALA A 211 -24.10 40.34 49.22
C ALA A 211 -22.91 39.91 48.34
N CYS A 212 -21.80 39.51 48.97
CA CYS A 212 -20.66 38.93 48.25
C CYS A 212 -20.99 37.56 47.61
N CYS A 213 -21.92 36.80 48.19
CA CYS A 213 -22.46 35.61 47.55
C CYS A 213 -23.15 35.92 46.24
N ASP A 214 -23.95 36.99 46.19
CA ASP A 214 -24.68 37.39 44.97
C ASP A 214 -23.69 37.78 43.86
N ASP A 215 -22.61 38.49 44.20
CA ASP A 215 -21.54 38.80 43.25
C ASP A 215 -20.85 37.54 42.72
N CYS A 216 -20.55 36.58 43.60
CA CYS A 216 -20.00 35.29 43.18
C CYS A 216 -21.00 34.51 42.33
N TYR A 217 -22.29 34.55 42.66
CA TYR A 217 -23.30 33.84 41.90
C TYR A 217 -23.51 34.48 40.52
N ALA A 218 -23.49 35.81 40.43
CA ALA A 218 -23.59 36.53 39.16
C ALA A 218 -22.39 36.28 38.24
N ASN A 219 -21.20 36.01 38.80
CA ASN A 219 -20.02 35.65 38.02
C ASN A 219 -20.02 34.13 37.75
N PRO A 220 -20.31 33.64 36.53
CA PRO A 220 -20.41 32.20 36.26
C PRO A 220 -19.10 31.43 36.47
N ASN A 221 -17.96 32.14 36.45
CA ASN A 221 -16.64 31.56 36.71
C ASN A 221 -16.31 31.49 38.21
N CYS A 222 -17.07 32.17 39.08
CA CYS A 222 -16.86 32.13 40.52
C CYS A 222 -17.47 30.86 41.13
N LYS A 223 -16.64 30.10 41.84
CA LYS A 223 -17.00 28.88 42.58
C LYS A 223 -16.92 29.06 44.09
N ALA A 224 -16.16 30.06 44.54
CA ALA A 224 -16.02 30.43 45.95
C ALA A 224 -15.77 31.94 46.10
N PHE A 225 -16.03 32.50 47.27
CA PHE A 225 -15.67 33.88 47.58
C PHE A 225 -15.14 34.02 49.00
N VAL A 226 -14.42 35.13 49.23
CA VAL A 226 -14.00 35.58 50.57
C VAL A 226 -14.35 37.06 50.70
N TRP A 227 -15.18 37.40 51.68
CA TRP A 227 -15.48 38.77 52.04
C TRP A 227 -14.70 39.16 53.29
N ASN A 228 -14.09 40.34 53.32
CA ASN A 228 -13.34 40.82 54.49
C ASN A 228 -14.01 42.01 55.18
N PRO A 229 -13.65 42.33 56.45
CA PRO A 229 -14.30 43.40 57.22
C PRO A 229 -14.17 44.81 56.63
N ALA A 230 -13.23 45.02 55.71
CA ALA A 230 -13.07 46.29 55.00
C ALA A 230 -14.10 46.44 53.85
N GLY A 231 -14.96 45.44 53.63
CA GLY A 231 -16.00 45.44 52.61
C GLY A 231 -15.56 44.87 51.27
N TYR A 232 -14.35 44.31 51.16
CA TYR A 232 -13.91 43.70 49.90
C TYR A 232 -14.46 42.29 49.75
N CYS A 233 -15.06 42.03 48.60
CA CYS A 233 -15.59 40.75 48.18
C CYS A 233 -14.68 40.16 47.09
N ILE A 234 -13.91 39.13 47.44
CA ILE A 234 -12.92 38.53 46.54
C ILE A 234 -13.51 37.25 45.96
N LEU A 235 -13.85 37.30 44.66
CA LEU A 235 -14.43 36.21 43.89
C LEU A 235 -13.34 35.27 43.39
N LYS A 236 -13.59 33.96 43.48
CA LYS A 236 -12.59 32.92 43.20
C LYS A 236 -13.09 31.85 42.24
N SER A 237 -12.23 31.43 41.31
CA SER A 237 -12.50 30.36 40.32
C SER A 237 -12.51 28.94 40.90
N GLY A 238 -12.17 28.79 42.17
CA GLY A 238 -12.11 27.52 42.90
C GLY A 238 -12.10 27.77 44.40
N LYS A 239 -12.37 26.74 45.20
CA LYS A 239 -12.18 26.79 46.65
C LYS A 239 -10.73 26.44 46.96
N GLY A 240 -9.94 27.44 47.34
CA GLY A 240 -8.58 27.24 47.84
C GLY A 240 -8.54 26.52 49.20
N SER A 241 -7.33 26.29 49.71
CA SER A 241 -7.09 25.75 51.05
C SER A 241 -7.81 26.59 52.12
N VAL A 242 -8.31 25.97 53.20
CA VAL A 242 -8.94 26.73 54.29
C VAL A 242 -7.85 27.34 55.17
N SER A 243 -7.80 28.67 55.25
CA SER A 243 -6.95 29.41 56.18
C SER A 243 -7.80 30.24 57.16
N THR A 244 -7.33 30.43 58.39
CA THR A 244 -8.04 31.22 59.40
C THR A 244 -7.64 32.68 59.31
N TYR A 245 -8.58 33.59 59.04
CA TYR A 245 -8.37 35.02 59.05
C TYR A 245 -9.47 35.74 59.84
N PRO A 246 -9.18 36.32 61.01
CA PRO A 246 -10.19 36.96 61.86
C PRO A 246 -10.99 38.04 61.11
N GLY A 247 -12.31 37.88 61.10
CA GLY A 247 -13.26 38.77 60.43
C GLY A 247 -13.52 38.48 58.95
N ALA A 248 -12.70 37.65 58.28
CA ALA A 248 -13.02 37.21 56.92
C ALA A 248 -14.16 36.18 56.93
N ARG A 249 -15.00 36.21 55.91
CA ARG A 249 -16.22 35.40 55.79
C ARG A 249 -16.22 34.78 54.40
N ALA A 250 -16.05 33.46 54.33
CA ALA A 250 -15.89 32.75 53.07
C ALA A 250 -17.04 31.77 52.82
N SER A 251 -17.40 31.57 51.56
CA SER A 251 -18.36 30.53 51.18
C SER A 251 -18.11 30.04 49.75
N THR A 252 -18.77 28.94 49.38
CA THR A 252 -18.72 28.33 48.06
C THR A 252 -20.09 28.29 47.39
N ILE A 253 -20.14 28.10 46.08
CA ILE A 253 -21.37 27.78 45.35
C ILE A 253 -21.37 26.28 45.10
N PRO A 254 -22.11 25.47 45.88
CA PRO A 254 -22.00 24.00 45.86
C PRO A 254 -22.25 23.39 44.49
N SER A 255 -23.19 23.95 43.71
CA SER A 255 -23.50 23.46 42.37
C SER A 255 -22.38 23.68 41.34
N ARG A 256 -21.38 24.52 41.66
CA ARG A 256 -20.24 24.82 40.77
C ARG A 256 -18.95 24.13 41.21
N ILE A 257 -18.94 23.45 42.36
CA ILE A 257 -17.82 22.63 42.82
C ILE A 257 -18.24 21.16 42.69
N PRO A 258 -17.74 20.43 41.67
CA PRO A 258 -18.00 19.01 41.57
C PRO A 258 -17.47 18.28 42.81
N PRO A 259 -18.17 17.25 43.33
CA PRO A 259 -17.54 16.35 44.29
C PRO A 259 -16.28 15.75 43.65
N PRO A 260 -15.23 15.44 44.45
CA PRO A 260 -14.01 14.84 43.93
C PRO A 260 -14.38 13.57 43.14
N PRO A 261 -13.91 13.42 41.88
CA PRO A 261 -14.19 12.22 41.11
C PRO A 261 -13.58 11.00 41.80
N THR A 262 -14.20 9.83 41.61
CA THR A 262 -13.58 8.57 42.04
C THR A 262 -12.30 8.35 41.26
N MET A 263 -11.19 8.12 41.97
CA MET A 263 -9.88 7.80 41.40
C MET A 263 -9.93 6.44 40.71
N ILE A 264 -10.10 6.41 39.38
CA ILE A 264 -10.05 5.19 38.57
C ILE A 264 -8.71 5.17 37.83
N GLY A 265 -7.90 4.13 38.08
CA GLY A 265 -6.65 3.90 37.34
C GLY A 265 -5.39 4.51 37.96
N CYS A 266 -5.45 5.15 39.13
CA CYS A 266 -4.27 5.56 39.91
C CYS A 266 -4.30 4.98 41.32
N ASN A 267 -3.14 4.92 41.96
CA ASN A 267 -3.01 4.54 43.37
C ASN A 267 -3.60 5.63 44.30
N PRO A 268 -3.82 5.32 45.58
CA PRO A 268 -4.17 6.34 46.58
C PRO A 268 -3.16 7.49 46.58
N ILE A 269 -3.68 8.72 46.72
CA ILE A 269 -2.88 9.94 46.74
C ILE A 269 -2.05 9.99 48.03
N VAL A 270 -0.79 10.38 47.90
CA VAL A 270 0.13 10.62 49.00
C VAL A 270 0.27 12.13 49.19
N ASP A 271 -0.13 12.62 50.37
CA ASP A 271 -0.08 14.04 50.70
C ASP A 271 1.32 14.52 51.10
N ASN A 272 1.58 15.81 50.87
CA ASN A 272 2.83 16.52 51.14
C ASN A 272 4.06 15.88 50.48
N MET A 273 3.89 15.36 49.26
CA MET A 273 4.94 14.73 48.47
C MET A 273 4.99 15.32 47.06
N ASP A 274 6.20 15.66 46.63
CA ASP A 274 6.53 16.01 45.26
C ASP A 274 7.36 14.89 44.61
N MET A 275 7.41 14.85 43.29
CA MET A 275 8.19 13.90 42.50
C MET A 275 9.00 14.69 41.46
N PRO A 276 10.19 15.22 41.80
CA PRO A 276 10.90 16.15 40.91
C PRO A 276 11.28 15.54 39.56
N GLY A 277 11.06 16.29 38.48
CA GLY A 277 11.38 15.90 37.11
C GLY A 277 10.34 14.99 36.45
N ASN A 278 10.70 14.45 35.27
CA ASN A 278 9.83 13.62 34.43
C ASN A 278 8.54 14.30 33.97
N ASP A 279 8.48 15.64 33.96
CA ASP A 279 7.28 16.38 33.57
C ASP A 279 6.98 16.18 32.08
N LEU A 280 5.83 15.56 31.80
CA LEU A 280 5.29 15.31 30.47
C LEU A 280 4.52 16.53 29.97
N SER A 281 3.65 17.04 30.82
CA SER A 281 2.85 18.25 30.58
C SER A 281 2.26 18.72 31.91
N LEU A 282 1.55 19.85 31.89
CA LEU A 282 0.79 20.32 33.03
C LEU A 282 -0.67 20.58 32.65
N THR A 283 -1.57 20.32 33.58
CA THR A 283 -2.99 20.68 33.52
C THR A 283 -3.39 21.44 34.78
N TYR A 284 -4.60 22.00 34.83
CA TYR A 284 -5.11 22.72 35.99
C TYR A 284 -6.41 22.10 36.47
N GLN A 285 -6.48 21.77 37.77
CA GLN A 285 -7.62 21.12 38.39
C GLN A 285 -7.91 21.71 39.77
N SER A 286 -9.16 21.54 40.23
CA SER A 286 -9.57 22.00 41.56
C SER A 286 -9.26 21.00 42.68
N ALA A 287 -8.82 19.78 42.34
CA ALA A 287 -8.51 18.73 43.30
C ALA A 287 -7.50 17.74 42.72
N ALA A 288 -6.64 17.18 43.57
CA ALA A 288 -5.64 16.20 43.17
C ALA A 288 -6.25 14.94 42.52
N GLU A 289 -7.46 14.58 42.93
CA GLU A 289 -8.21 13.45 42.42
C GLU A 289 -8.55 13.60 40.93
N SER A 290 -8.68 14.83 40.46
CA SER A 290 -8.95 15.12 39.04
C SER A 290 -7.69 14.95 38.18
N CYS A 291 -6.49 15.10 38.75
CA CYS A 291 -5.24 14.88 38.01
C CYS A 291 -5.05 13.43 37.58
N CYS A 292 -5.70 12.47 38.23
CA CYS A 292 -5.65 11.07 37.80
C CYS A 292 -6.35 10.85 36.46
N ALA A 293 -7.49 11.50 36.23
CA ALA A 293 -8.18 11.45 34.95
C ALA A 293 -7.31 12.06 33.84
N ASP A 294 -6.68 13.20 34.13
CA ASP A 294 -5.74 13.85 33.21
C ASP A 294 -4.56 12.94 32.87
N CYS A 295 -3.97 12.28 33.87
CA CYS A 295 -2.86 11.37 33.65
C CYS A 295 -3.29 10.09 32.91
N THR A 296 -4.39 9.44 33.29
CA THR A 296 -4.89 8.24 32.60
C THR A 296 -5.32 8.52 31.15
N GLY A 297 -5.78 9.73 30.86
CA GLY A 297 -6.13 10.20 29.51
C GLY A 297 -4.96 10.70 28.67
N THR A 298 -3.76 10.88 29.26
CA THR A 298 -2.59 11.41 28.56
C THR A 298 -1.64 10.27 28.16
N PRO A 299 -1.44 10.00 26.85
CA PRO A 299 -0.49 9.00 26.39
C PRO A 299 0.90 9.25 26.98
N GLY A 300 1.48 8.22 27.61
CA GLY A 300 2.81 8.30 28.24
C GLY A 300 2.82 8.80 29.69
N CYS A 301 1.69 9.23 30.27
CA CYS A 301 1.65 9.60 31.69
C CYS A 301 1.63 8.34 32.59
N ARG A 302 2.40 8.40 33.68
CA ARG A 302 2.59 7.31 34.66
C ARG A 302 2.49 7.79 36.11
N ALA A 303 2.56 9.09 36.35
CA ALA A 303 2.35 9.69 37.66
C ALA A 303 1.92 11.14 37.54
N PHE A 304 1.43 11.73 38.62
CA PHE A 304 1.19 13.17 38.68
C PHE A 304 1.53 13.74 40.06
N VAL A 305 1.85 15.02 40.10
CA VAL A 305 1.91 15.82 41.33
C VAL A 305 0.91 16.96 41.22
N PHE A 306 -0.03 17.03 42.14
CA PHE A 306 -0.95 18.14 42.29
C PHE A 306 -0.39 19.18 43.25
N ASP A 307 -0.40 20.43 42.83
CA ASP A 307 0.01 21.59 43.62
C ASP A 307 -1.22 22.32 44.15
N SER A 308 -1.44 22.26 45.48
CA SER A 308 -2.62 22.85 46.10
C SER A 308 -2.69 24.37 46.01
N ASP A 309 -1.55 25.05 45.85
CA ASP A 309 -1.49 26.52 45.92
C ASP A 309 -1.94 27.18 44.61
N GLY A 310 -1.73 26.49 43.49
CA GLY A 310 -2.10 26.96 42.15
C GLY A 310 -3.11 26.07 41.41
N GLY A 311 -3.47 24.92 41.98
CA GLY A 311 -4.32 23.92 41.32
C GLY A 311 -3.66 23.25 40.12
N VAL A 312 -2.33 23.13 40.09
CA VAL A 312 -1.58 22.61 38.93
C VAL A 312 -1.38 21.11 39.07
N CYS A 313 -1.75 20.32 38.05
CA CYS A 313 -1.38 18.92 37.91
C CYS A 313 -0.15 18.81 37.01
N TYR A 314 1.00 18.50 37.59
CA TYR A 314 2.21 18.17 36.85
C TYR A 314 2.16 16.70 36.45
N LEU A 315 1.76 16.41 35.21
CA LEU A 315 1.68 15.06 34.65
C LEU A 315 3.08 14.58 34.31
N LYS A 316 3.40 13.33 34.64
CA LYS A 316 4.76 12.83 34.58
C LYS A 316 4.86 11.54 33.80
N THR A 317 5.92 11.39 33.02
CA THR A 317 6.27 10.16 32.30
C THR A 317 6.69 9.03 33.23
N ALA A 318 7.01 9.33 34.51
CA ALA A 318 7.43 8.38 35.52
C ALA A 318 7.12 8.87 36.94
N SER A 319 7.07 7.93 37.90
CA SER A 319 6.86 8.24 39.33
C SER A 319 8.02 9.03 39.96
N GLY A 320 9.25 8.98 39.44
CA GLY A 320 10.40 9.59 40.13
C GLY A 320 10.55 9.16 41.61
N THR A 321 11.35 9.90 42.37
CA THR A 321 11.47 9.72 43.84
C THR A 321 10.53 10.70 44.54
N MET A 322 9.70 10.21 45.46
CA MET A 322 8.88 11.09 46.31
C MET A 322 9.76 11.83 47.31
N VAL A 323 9.70 13.16 47.32
CA VAL A 323 10.37 14.04 48.28
C VAL A 323 9.33 14.84 49.07
N PRO A 324 9.51 15.03 50.39
CA PRO A 324 8.58 15.82 51.20
C PRO A 324 8.47 17.26 50.69
N SER A 325 7.24 17.70 50.40
CA SER A 325 6.94 19.05 49.94
C SER A 325 5.52 19.43 50.35
N ALA A 326 5.39 20.36 51.29
CA ALA A 326 4.11 20.77 51.85
C ALA A 326 3.19 21.35 50.76
N GLY A 327 1.92 20.94 50.73
CA GLY A 327 0.96 21.39 49.71
C GLY A 327 1.00 20.64 48.38
N LYS A 328 1.97 19.73 48.17
CA LYS A 328 2.00 18.83 47.01
C LYS A 328 1.31 17.51 47.31
N ARG A 329 0.52 16.98 46.38
CA ARG A 329 -0.20 15.71 46.51
C ARG A 329 0.10 14.84 45.31
N ALA A 330 0.79 13.71 45.51
CA ALA A 330 1.32 12.88 44.44
C ALA A 330 0.56 11.56 44.32
N SER A 331 0.41 11.04 43.09
CA SER A 331 -0.04 9.66 42.88
C SER A 331 0.58 9.08 41.60
N VAL A 332 0.55 7.76 41.50
CA VAL A 332 1.14 6.96 40.44
C VAL A 332 0.10 6.03 39.85
N LEU A 333 0.22 5.72 38.56
CA LEU A 333 -0.62 4.71 37.93
C LEU A 333 -0.05 3.32 38.26
N PRO A 334 -0.86 2.35 38.76
CA PRO A 334 -0.40 1.00 39.03
C PRO A 334 0.02 0.29 37.73
N VAL A 335 1.22 -0.27 37.73
CA VAL A 335 1.72 -1.09 36.62
C VAL A 335 1.12 -2.48 36.72
N ALA A 336 0.28 -2.87 35.75
CA ALA A 336 -0.49 -4.10 35.84
C ALA A 336 0.34 -5.39 35.59
N ASN A 337 1.58 -5.30 35.10
CA ASN A 337 2.54 -6.41 34.99
C ASN A 337 3.94 -5.84 34.68
N PRO A 338 5.01 -6.14 35.45
CA PRO A 338 6.36 -5.73 35.06
C PRO A 338 6.80 -6.47 33.79
N ALA A 339 7.23 -5.72 32.77
CA ALA A 339 7.82 -6.25 31.55
C ALA A 339 9.11 -7.01 31.88
N THR A 340 9.37 -8.09 31.15
CA THR A 340 10.61 -8.86 31.24
C THR A 340 11.40 -8.68 29.95
N CYS A 341 12.64 -8.20 30.05
CA CYS A 341 13.54 -8.00 28.92
C CYS A 341 14.75 -8.93 29.00
N THR A 342 15.29 -9.29 27.86
CA THR A 342 16.55 -10.02 27.77
C THR A 342 17.69 -9.02 27.91
N ALA A 343 18.59 -9.25 28.87
CA ALA A 343 19.77 -8.40 29.01
C ALA A 343 20.71 -8.58 27.81
N LEU A 344 21.20 -7.47 27.26
CA LEU A 344 22.19 -7.43 26.19
C LEU A 344 23.58 -7.09 26.76
N PRO A 345 24.66 -7.17 25.96
CA PRO A 345 26.00 -6.80 26.42
C PRO A 345 26.03 -5.38 27.00
N LYS A 346 26.80 -5.20 28.08
CA LYS A 346 27.05 -3.90 28.70
C LYS A 346 28.11 -3.13 27.92
N ASP A 347 28.23 -1.84 28.21
CA ASP A 347 29.26 -0.94 27.68
C ASP A 347 29.19 -0.76 26.16
N ILE A 348 27.99 -0.90 25.60
CA ILE A 348 27.71 -0.85 24.17
C ILE A 348 26.47 0.01 23.91
N ASP A 349 26.58 0.87 22.89
CA ASP A 349 25.44 1.54 22.27
C ASP A 349 25.09 0.88 20.93
N TYR A 350 23.82 1.04 20.55
CA TYR A 350 23.29 0.74 19.23
C TYR A 350 22.88 2.07 18.59
N PRO A 351 23.79 2.77 17.88
CA PRO A 351 23.54 4.09 17.34
C PRO A 351 22.34 4.13 16.38
N GLY A 352 21.52 5.18 16.49
CA GLY A 352 20.30 5.38 15.69
C GLY A 352 19.11 4.56 16.16
N ASN A 353 18.07 4.51 15.30
CA ASN A 353 16.81 3.77 15.53
C ASN A 353 16.00 4.19 16.76
N ASP A 354 16.29 5.37 17.34
CA ASP A 354 15.59 5.92 18.50
C ASP A 354 14.14 6.29 18.14
N VAL A 355 13.19 5.64 18.81
CA VAL A 355 11.75 5.92 18.69
C VAL A 355 11.23 6.81 19.80
N ALA A 356 11.93 6.84 20.94
CA ALA A 356 11.62 7.72 22.07
C ALA A 356 12.80 7.75 23.06
N GLN A 357 12.75 8.70 23.98
CA GLN A 357 13.66 8.77 25.11
C GLN A 357 12.86 8.94 26.41
N THR A 358 13.22 8.20 27.44
CA THR A 358 12.67 8.33 28.80
C THR A 358 13.81 8.50 29.81
N TYR A 359 13.50 8.95 31.03
CA TYR A 359 14.50 9.15 32.08
C TYR A 359 14.26 8.17 33.25
N ARG A 360 15.25 7.35 33.56
CA ARG A 360 15.20 6.32 34.60
C ARG A 360 16.52 6.27 35.35
N THR A 361 16.48 6.28 36.67
CA THR A 361 17.70 6.15 37.50
C THR A 361 18.28 4.75 37.52
N GLN A 362 17.48 3.73 37.14
CA GLN A 362 17.91 2.34 37.00
C GLN A 362 17.65 1.85 35.58
N TRP A 363 18.65 1.21 34.97
CA TRP A 363 18.56 0.64 33.62
C TRP A 363 17.51 -0.48 33.49
N SER A 364 17.13 -1.12 34.60
CA SER A 364 16.08 -2.15 34.64
C SER A 364 14.70 -1.59 34.28
N ASP A 365 14.48 -0.31 34.57
CA ASP A 365 13.16 0.32 34.43
C ASP A 365 12.87 0.68 32.96
N CYS A 366 13.91 0.80 32.14
CA CYS A 366 13.80 0.99 30.70
C CYS A 366 13.09 -0.18 29.99
N CYS A 367 13.08 -1.36 30.60
CA CYS A 367 12.39 -2.51 30.04
C CYS A 367 10.88 -2.27 29.93
N GLN A 368 10.29 -1.69 30.97
CA GLN A 368 8.87 -1.35 30.95
C GLN A 368 8.61 -0.23 29.95
N ASP A 369 9.49 0.75 29.87
CA ASP A 369 9.39 1.84 28.90
C ASP A 369 9.39 1.31 27.46
N CYS A 370 10.24 0.33 27.17
CA CYS A 370 10.29 -0.33 25.88
C CYS A 370 9.05 -1.20 25.60
N ALA A 371 8.50 -1.86 26.62
CA ALA A 371 7.26 -2.61 26.46
C ALA A 371 6.05 -1.72 26.15
N ASP A 372 6.00 -0.56 26.80
CA ASP A 372 4.92 0.41 26.72
C ASP A 372 4.95 1.22 25.41
N ASN A 373 6.14 1.39 24.82
CA ASN A 373 6.29 1.99 23.50
C ASN A 373 6.07 0.92 22.43
N SER A 374 5.02 1.03 21.61
CA SER A 374 4.65 0.05 20.57
C SER A 374 5.71 -0.17 19.49
N ASP A 375 6.66 0.76 19.37
CA ASP A 375 7.68 0.77 18.34
C ASP A 375 9.05 0.38 18.91
N CYS A 376 9.19 0.23 20.23
CA CYS A 376 10.43 -0.20 20.86
C CYS A 376 10.58 -1.73 20.85
N THR A 377 11.77 -2.21 20.50
CA THR A 377 12.17 -3.62 20.61
C THR A 377 13.46 -3.77 21.41
N VAL A 378 14.23 -2.68 21.56
CA VAL A 378 15.51 -2.61 22.26
C VAL A 378 15.59 -1.27 22.97
N TYR A 379 16.19 -1.22 24.15
CA TYR A 379 16.58 0.04 24.76
C TYR A 379 18.07 0.05 25.05
N VAL A 380 18.65 1.24 25.07
CA VAL A 380 20.00 1.51 25.62
C VAL A 380 19.84 2.51 26.75
N TRP A 381 20.25 2.13 27.95
CA TRP A 381 20.34 3.04 29.07
C TRP A 381 21.73 3.64 29.17
N SER A 382 21.83 4.95 29.40
CA SER A 382 23.07 5.66 29.72
C SER A 382 22.89 6.49 30.99
N ASN A 383 23.99 6.96 31.58
CA ASN A 383 23.95 7.86 32.73
C ASN A 383 23.70 9.34 32.34
N ASP A 384 23.30 9.62 31.10
CA ASP A 384 22.99 10.96 30.64
C ASP A 384 21.83 11.52 31.47
N ASN A 385 21.93 12.78 31.91
CA ASN A 385 20.91 13.48 32.69
C ASN A 385 20.44 12.74 33.96
N GLY A 386 21.33 11.96 34.60
CA GLY A 386 20.99 11.18 35.80
C GLY A 386 20.32 9.84 35.52
N GLY A 387 20.32 9.41 34.24
CA GLY A 387 19.81 8.13 33.79
C GLY A 387 18.80 8.30 32.66
N THR A 388 19.17 7.91 31.46
CA THR A 388 18.37 8.05 30.23
C THR A 388 18.17 6.68 29.58
N CYS A 389 16.94 6.32 29.22
CA CYS A 389 16.63 5.21 28.34
C CYS A 389 16.38 5.71 26.91
N TYR A 390 17.25 5.34 26.00
CA TYR A 390 17.05 5.49 24.56
C TYR A 390 16.28 4.27 24.06
N LEU A 391 15.00 4.46 23.74
CA LEU A 391 14.11 3.41 23.24
C LEU A 391 14.28 3.30 21.74
N LYS A 392 14.56 2.10 21.24
CA LYS A 392 14.96 1.85 19.85
C LYS A 392 14.09 0.78 19.20
N ASN A 393 13.80 0.95 17.91
CA ASN A 393 13.02 -0.04 17.15
C ASN A 393 13.86 -1.19 16.56
N ALA A 394 15.18 -1.06 16.49
CA ALA A 394 16.08 -2.09 15.99
C ALA A 394 17.52 -1.93 16.54
N MET A 395 18.28 -3.03 16.55
CA MET A 395 19.72 -3.01 16.83
C MET A 395 20.50 -2.62 15.57
N SER A 396 21.42 -1.66 15.68
CA SER A 396 22.44 -1.35 14.68
C SER A 396 23.75 -2.10 15.00
N PRO A 397 24.81 -1.99 14.18
CA PRO A 397 26.15 -2.41 14.61
C PRO A 397 26.55 -1.70 15.91
N THR A 398 27.21 -2.43 16.81
CA THR A 398 27.56 -1.97 18.14
C THR A 398 28.68 -0.93 18.13
N GLU A 399 28.55 0.13 18.92
CA GLU A 399 29.63 1.05 19.26
C GLU A 399 30.01 0.95 20.74
N SER A 400 31.27 1.24 21.09
CA SER A 400 31.70 1.20 22.49
C SER A 400 31.13 2.40 23.24
N ALA A 401 30.37 2.14 24.30
CA ALA A 401 29.77 3.15 25.17
C ALA A 401 29.88 2.74 26.64
N PRO A 402 31.05 2.94 27.28
CA PRO A 402 31.29 2.54 28.67
C PRO A 402 30.25 3.09 29.65
N GLY A 403 29.69 2.23 30.50
CA GLY A 403 28.67 2.57 31.50
C GLY A 403 27.22 2.42 31.01
N SER A 404 27.00 2.06 29.75
CA SER A 404 25.66 1.81 29.20
C SER A 404 25.14 0.39 29.47
N PHE A 405 23.83 0.24 29.53
CA PHE A 405 23.13 -1.02 29.72
C PHE A 405 22.03 -1.18 28.69
N ALA A 406 22.09 -2.22 27.86
CA ALA A 406 21.07 -2.48 26.86
C ALA A 406 20.19 -3.68 27.25
N GLY A 407 18.94 -3.66 26.78
CA GLY A 407 18.01 -4.78 26.92
C GLY A 407 17.08 -4.86 25.73
N SER A 408 16.68 -6.08 25.35
CA SER A 408 15.68 -6.31 24.30
C SER A 408 14.36 -6.77 24.90
N TYR A 409 13.27 -6.22 24.39
CA TYR A 409 11.92 -6.61 24.77
C TYR A 409 11.30 -7.47 23.65
N THR A 410 10.97 -8.71 23.97
CA THR A 410 10.15 -9.55 23.09
C THR A 410 8.69 -9.32 23.47
N ARG A 411 7.90 -8.73 22.57
CA ARG A 411 6.45 -8.55 22.79
C ARG A 411 5.82 -9.91 23.09
N ILE A 412 5.36 -10.10 24.32
CA ILE A 412 4.50 -11.22 24.67
C ILE A 412 3.13 -10.90 24.06
N ILE A 413 2.80 -11.60 22.99
CA ILE A 413 1.49 -11.52 22.35
C ILE A 413 0.48 -11.94 23.41
N LYS A 414 -0.40 -11.00 23.81
CA LYS A 414 -1.56 -11.31 24.65
C LYS A 414 -2.24 -12.56 24.07
N PRO A 415 -2.54 -13.61 24.88
CA PRO A 415 -3.16 -14.82 24.38
C PRO A 415 -4.36 -14.44 23.51
N PRO A 416 -4.39 -14.86 22.23
CA PRO A 416 -5.41 -14.40 21.31
C PRO A 416 -6.80 -14.83 21.82
N PRO A 417 -7.81 -13.96 21.77
CA PRO A 417 -9.12 -14.26 22.31
C PRO A 417 -9.76 -15.46 21.62
N VAL A 418 -10.51 -16.26 22.37
CA VAL A 418 -11.41 -17.28 21.82
C VAL A 418 -12.60 -16.55 21.19
N LEU A 419 -12.69 -16.56 19.86
CA LEU A 419 -13.65 -15.76 19.07
C LEU A 419 -15.09 -16.33 19.13
N PRO A 420 -16.13 -15.52 19.45
CA PRO A 420 -17.55 -15.83 19.23
C PRO A 420 -18.20 -14.91 18.15
N PRO A 421 -19.50 -15.09 17.84
CA PRO A 421 -20.06 -15.79 16.67
C PRO A 421 -19.91 -15.08 15.30
N THR A 422 -20.33 -15.83 14.28
CA THR A 422 -20.16 -15.68 12.83
C THR A 422 -20.50 -14.32 12.22
N ALA A 423 -19.54 -13.73 11.49
CA ALA A 423 -19.78 -12.65 10.52
C ALA A 423 -19.36 -13.14 9.11
N PRO A 424 -20.08 -12.79 8.04
CA PRO A 424 -19.68 -13.19 6.70
C PRO A 424 -18.29 -12.64 6.36
N SER A 425 -17.49 -13.45 5.67
CA SER A 425 -16.16 -13.05 5.17
C SER A 425 -16.26 -11.81 4.29
N ASN A 426 -15.41 -10.80 4.54
CA ASN A 426 -15.31 -9.60 3.70
C ASN A 426 -14.27 -9.77 2.57
N VAL A 427 -13.77 -10.98 2.34
CA VAL A 427 -12.75 -11.24 1.33
C VAL A 427 -13.34 -11.03 -0.07
N VAL A 428 -12.65 -10.24 -0.88
CA VAL A 428 -13.00 -9.94 -2.26
C VAL A 428 -12.01 -10.64 -3.20
N ALA A 429 -12.49 -11.14 -4.33
CA ALA A 429 -11.64 -11.67 -5.39
C ALA A 429 -11.35 -10.58 -6.43
N GLY A 430 -10.13 -10.57 -6.95
CA GLY A 430 -9.70 -9.74 -8.05
C GLY A 430 -8.95 -10.55 -9.11
N ALA A 431 -8.81 -9.97 -10.30
CA ALA A 431 -8.00 -10.51 -11.37
C ALA A 431 -7.31 -9.38 -12.12
N TYR A 432 -6.12 -9.66 -12.64
CA TYR A 432 -5.32 -8.73 -13.42
C TYR A 432 -4.79 -9.40 -14.67
N GLY A 433 -4.76 -8.66 -15.79
CA GLY A 433 -4.33 -9.17 -17.08
C GLY A 433 -5.46 -9.79 -17.91
N THR A 434 -5.45 -9.49 -19.19
CA THR A 434 -6.42 -9.96 -20.19
C THR A 434 -5.69 -10.58 -21.36
N TYR A 435 -6.28 -11.63 -21.96
CA TYR A 435 -5.71 -12.29 -23.13
C TYR A 435 -5.28 -11.26 -24.19
N PRO A 436 -4.05 -11.37 -24.74
CA PRO A 436 -3.15 -12.52 -24.64
C PRO A 436 -2.24 -12.55 -23.40
N SER A 437 -2.29 -11.54 -22.55
CA SER A 437 -1.52 -11.46 -21.31
C SER A 437 -2.03 -12.48 -20.28
N PRO A 438 -1.15 -13.07 -19.44
CA PRO A 438 -1.56 -13.96 -18.37
C PRO A 438 -2.53 -13.28 -17.39
N THR A 439 -3.56 -14.00 -16.97
CA THR A 439 -4.45 -13.55 -15.91
C THR A 439 -3.93 -14.02 -14.55
N THR A 440 -3.73 -13.08 -13.63
CA THR A 440 -3.37 -13.33 -12.23
C THR A 440 -4.59 -13.09 -11.36
N ALA A 441 -5.14 -14.13 -10.76
CA ALA A 441 -6.20 -14.02 -9.76
C ALA A 441 -5.60 -13.86 -8.36
N PHE A 442 -6.24 -13.04 -7.55
CA PHE A 442 -5.85 -12.73 -6.18
C PHE A 442 -7.08 -12.50 -5.32
N ALA A 443 -6.91 -12.48 -4.01
CA ALA A 443 -7.94 -12.09 -3.07
C ALA A 443 -7.43 -10.97 -2.16
N TYR A 444 -8.33 -10.18 -1.59
CA TYR A 444 -7.98 -9.06 -0.73
C TYR A 444 -9.09 -8.68 0.24
N LEU A 445 -8.71 -7.95 1.28
CA LEU A 445 -9.61 -7.29 2.21
C LEU A 445 -9.48 -5.77 2.06
N PRO A 446 -10.59 -5.04 1.81
CA PRO A 446 -10.56 -3.58 1.76
C PRO A 446 -10.37 -2.97 3.15
N SER A 447 -9.84 -1.75 3.20
CA SER A 447 -9.58 -1.00 4.44
C SER A 447 -8.77 -1.80 5.46
N SER A 448 -7.76 -2.52 4.99
CA SER A 448 -6.91 -3.37 5.82
C SER A 448 -5.48 -3.42 5.29
N GLN A 449 -4.53 -3.79 6.13
CA GLN A 449 -3.11 -3.86 5.77
C GLN A 449 -2.38 -5.01 6.48
N TRP A 450 -1.40 -5.59 5.80
CA TRP A 450 -0.42 -6.52 6.37
C TRP A 450 0.78 -5.79 7.00
N VAL A 451 0.55 -4.57 7.49
CA VAL A 451 1.54 -3.76 8.22
C VAL A 451 1.00 -3.58 9.64
N PRO A 452 1.79 -3.85 10.70
CA PRO A 452 1.35 -3.61 12.08
C PRO A 452 0.81 -2.19 12.26
N ARG A 453 -0.22 -2.03 13.08
CA ARG A 453 -0.92 -0.75 13.21
C ARG A 453 -0.04 0.27 13.94
N THR A 454 0.58 1.18 13.20
CA THR A 454 1.05 2.47 13.70
C THR A 454 0.19 3.56 13.09
N GLU A 455 -0.24 4.55 13.87
CA GLU A 455 -1.01 5.69 13.33
C GLU A 455 -0.21 6.49 12.28
N ALA A 456 1.11 6.30 12.26
CA ALA A 456 2.08 6.96 11.38
C ALA A 456 2.31 6.29 10.01
N GLY A 457 1.75 5.09 9.73
CA GLY A 457 1.94 4.44 8.42
C GLY A 457 3.38 4.06 8.08
N GLY A 458 4.27 4.06 9.08
CA GLY A 458 5.70 3.81 8.88
C GLY A 458 6.01 2.34 8.60
N VAL A 459 6.73 2.10 7.51
CA VAL A 459 7.40 0.84 7.17
C VAL A 459 8.88 1.16 6.98
N GLY A 460 9.66 1.00 8.05
CA GLY A 460 11.03 1.53 8.10
C GLY A 460 11.03 3.05 7.98
N VAL A 461 11.76 3.57 6.99
CA VAL A 461 11.85 5.01 6.68
C VAL A 461 10.71 5.52 5.77
N VAL A 462 9.85 4.63 5.28
CA VAL A 462 8.79 4.97 4.31
C VAL A 462 7.45 5.13 5.02
N ASP A 463 6.81 6.28 4.83
CA ASP A 463 5.40 6.49 5.20
C ASP A 463 4.51 6.15 4.01
N ILE A 464 3.77 5.05 4.11
CA ILE A 464 2.99 4.49 3.00
C ILE A 464 1.77 5.35 2.64
N PHE A 465 1.43 6.31 3.50
CA PHE A 465 0.34 7.27 3.30
C PHE A 465 0.82 8.63 2.78
N LYS A 466 2.13 8.86 2.74
CA LYS A 466 2.69 10.02 2.06
C LYS A 466 3.02 9.66 0.63
N ASN A 467 2.78 10.61 -0.26
CA ASN A 467 3.20 10.45 -1.65
C ASN A 467 4.71 10.22 -1.68
N PHE A 468 5.09 9.21 -2.44
CA PHE A 468 6.48 8.99 -2.76
C PHE A 468 7.03 10.25 -3.44
N SER A 469 7.98 10.93 -2.78
CA SER A 469 8.58 12.13 -3.32
C SER A 469 9.50 11.71 -4.45
N LEU A 470 9.11 12.06 -5.67
CA LEU A 470 9.89 11.74 -6.84
C LEU A 470 11.17 12.56 -6.80
N PRO A 471 12.35 11.93 -7.03
CA PRO A 471 13.58 12.69 -7.23
C PRO A 471 13.40 13.66 -8.40
N SER A 472 13.99 14.86 -8.31
CA SER A 472 13.95 15.82 -9.42
C SER A 472 14.73 15.29 -10.64
N SER A 473 14.56 15.92 -11.83
CA SER A 473 15.36 15.58 -13.03
C SER A 473 16.83 15.58 -12.72
N LYS A 474 17.26 16.60 -11.99
CA LYS A 474 18.64 16.73 -11.55
C LYS A 474 19.05 15.63 -10.57
N ASP A 475 18.21 15.30 -9.58
CA ASP A 475 18.53 14.25 -8.61
C ASP A 475 18.68 12.88 -9.28
N MET A 476 17.93 12.59 -10.35
CA MET A 476 18.06 11.32 -11.09
C MET A 476 19.20 11.31 -12.09
N GLU A 477 19.44 12.41 -12.79
CA GLU A 477 20.65 12.59 -13.60
C GLU A 477 21.91 12.42 -12.73
N ASP A 478 21.91 12.99 -11.52
CA ASP A 478 22.98 12.85 -10.54
C ASP A 478 23.02 11.45 -9.90
N ALA A 479 21.87 10.83 -9.59
CA ALA A 479 21.76 9.49 -8.97
C ALA A 479 22.14 8.33 -9.90
N HIS A 480 22.28 8.55 -11.22
CA HIS A 480 22.95 7.56 -12.08
C HIS A 480 24.43 7.32 -11.72
N SER A 481 24.96 8.02 -10.70
CA SER A 481 26.23 7.73 -10.02
C SER A 481 26.11 7.08 -8.62
N GLY A 482 24.89 6.89 -8.09
CA GLY A 482 24.63 6.45 -6.72
C GLY A 482 23.52 5.39 -6.61
N LYS A 483 23.83 4.25 -5.97
CA LYS A 483 22.90 3.13 -5.76
C LYS A 483 21.72 3.52 -4.86
N LEU A 484 20.61 4.01 -5.41
CA LEU A 484 19.33 3.98 -4.69
C LEU A 484 18.76 2.58 -4.80
N GLN A 485 18.49 1.96 -3.65
CA GLN A 485 18.10 0.57 -3.56
C GLN A 485 16.86 0.47 -2.69
N PRO A 486 15.77 -0.20 -3.11
CA PRO A 486 14.95 -0.86 -2.13
C PRO A 486 15.77 -2.05 -1.63
N LYS A 487 16.50 -1.83 -0.54
CA LYS A 487 16.84 -2.95 0.35
C LYS A 487 15.53 -3.43 0.96
N ARG A 488 15.37 -4.75 1.06
CA ARG A 488 14.37 -5.36 1.95
C ARG A 488 14.47 -4.63 3.28
N GLU A 489 13.39 -3.99 3.71
CA GLU A 489 13.38 -3.33 5.01
C GLU A 489 13.52 -4.44 6.05
N ALA A 490 14.66 -4.46 6.75
CA ALA A 490 15.03 -5.60 7.59
C ALA A 490 14.13 -5.68 8.82
N ALA A 491 13.64 -4.53 9.31
CA ALA A 491 12.76 -4.46 10.47
C ALA A 491 11.38 -5.06 10.20
N THR A 492 10.79 -4.76 9.05
CA THR A 492 9.42 -5.17 8.69
C THR A 492 9.38 -6.36 7.75
N ASN A 493 10.52 -6.75 7.20
CA ASN A 493 10.64 -7.82 6.24
C ASN A 493 9.77 -7.59 4.97
N THR A 494 9.89 -6.39 4.42
CA THR A 494 9.05 -5.94 3.30
C THR A 494 9.86 -5.35 2.15
N TYR A 495 9.31 -5.49 0.94
CA TYR A 495 9.74 -4.75 -0.24
C TYR A 495 8.73 -3.67 -0.57
N TYR A 496 9.23 -2.53 -1.02
CA TYR A 496 8.43 -1.37 -1.37
C TYR A 496 8.59 -1.05 -2.86
N PHE A 497 7.46 -0.82 -3.53
CA PHE A 497 7.40 -0.43 -4.93
C PHE A 497 6.48 0.79 -5.12
N PRO A 498 7.00 1.93 -5.59
CA PRO A 498 6.21 3.11 -5.91
C PRO A 498 5.54 2.99 -7.30
N LEU A 499 4.60 3.89 -7.57
CA LEU A 499 3.93 4.07 -8.87
C LEU A 499 3.25 2.81 -9.43
N VAL A 500 2.77 1.95 -8.55
CA VAL A 500 1.99 0.77 -8.89
C VAL A 500 0.55 1.18 -9.17
N GLN A 501 0.10 0.99 -10.41
CA GLN A 501 -1.13 1.59 -10.94
C GLN A 501 -2.40 0.91 -10.44
N SER A 502 -2.30 -0.31 -9.91
CA SER A 502 -3.45 -1.03 -9.39
C SER A 502 -3.09 -2.09 -8.36
N ILE A 503 -4.09 -2.50 -7.58
CA ILE A 503 -4.03 -3.68 -6.72
C ILE A 503 -3.63 -4.94 -7.49
N GLY A 504 -4.06 -5.06 -8.75
CA GLY A 504 -3.78 -6.18 -9.61
C GLY A 504 -2.31 -6.26 -10.05
N GLU A 505 -1.72 -5.10 -10.36
CA GLU A 505 -0.29 -5.01 -10.62
C GLU A 505 0.53 -5.36 -9.37
N CYS A 506 0.10 -4.89 -8.19
CA CYS A 506 0.73 -5.26 -6.92
C CYS A 506 0.64 -6.78 -6.66
N ALA A 507 -0.46 -7.44 -7.04
CA ALA A 507 -0.58 -8.89 -6.97
C ALA A 507 0.40 -9.62 -7.91
N VAL A 508 0.57 -9.15 -9.15
CA VAL A 508 1.58 -9.70 -10.08
C VAL A 508 2.99 -9.53 -9.52
N MET A 509 3.29 -8.35 -8.98
CA MET A 509 4.59 -8.08 -8.38
C MET A 509 4.88 -9.04 -7.23
N SER A 510 3.92 -9.18 -6.33
CA SER A 510 4.03 -10.08 -5.18
C SER A 510 4.30 -11.53 -5.57
N SER A 511 3.50 -12.08 -6.50
CA SER A 511 3.58 -13.49 -6.89
C SER A 511 4.90 -13.82 -7.59
N SER A 512 5.31 -12.95 -8.51
CA SER A 512 6.52 -13.16 -9.33
C SER A 512 7.82 -12.87 -8.57
N SER A 513 7.78 -12.04 -7.53
CA SER A 513 8.86 -11.94 -6.53
C SER A 513 8.97 -13.18 -5.64
N GLY A 514 8.04 -14.14 -5.74
CA GLY A 514 8.04 -15.38 -4.97
C GLY A 514 7.32 -15.30 -3.63
N TYR A 515 6.62 -14.21 -3.37
CA TYR A 515 5.86 -13.95 -2.15
C TYR A 515 4.36 -14.08 -2.41
N HIS A 516 3.57 -14.01 -1.33
CA HIS A 516 2.12 -14.23 -1.42
C HIS A 516 1.27 -13.11 -0.85
N PHE A 517 1.79 -12.27 0.04
CA PHE A 517 1.01 -11.28 0.75
C PHE A 517 1.47 -9.87 0.38
N PHE A 518 0.53 -8.94 0.27
CA PHE A 518 0.84 -7.56 -0.12
C PHE A 518 -0.10 -6.53 0.49
N THR A 519 0.40 -5.33 0.73
CA THR A 519 -0.42 -4.15 1.02
C THR A 519 -0.35 -3.21 -0.16
N TYR A 520 -1.50 -2.73 -0.65
CA TYR A 520 -1.55 -1.70 -1.69
C TYR A 520 -2.27 -0.46 -1.17
N VAL A 521 -1.73 0.72 -1.45
CA VAL A 521 -2.29 2.01 -1.04
C VAL A 521 -2.65 2.80 -2.30
N ALA A 522 -3.95 2.89 -2.59
CA ALA A 522 -4.43 3.49 -3.84
C ALA A 522 -4.10 4.99 -3.95
N SER A 523 -4.12 5.73 -2.84
CA SER A 523 -3.87 7.18 -2.84
C SER A 523 -2.43 7.55 -3.17
N THR A 524 -1.47 6.69 -2.80
CA THR A 524 -0.03 6.92 -3.00
C THR A 524 0.57 6.04 -4.10
N GLN A 525 -0.22 5.11 -4.65
CA GLN A 525 0.22 4.10 -5.62
C GLN A 525 1.38 3.24 -5.12
N ILE A 526 1.40 2.97 -3.82
CA ILE A 526 2.44 2.20 -3.15
C ILE A 526 2.01 0.73 -3.04
N CYS A 527 2.88 -0.17 -3.49
CA CYS A 527 2.76 -1.60 -3.25
C CYS A 527 3.84 -2.05 -2.27
N ILE A 528 3.43 -2.81 -1.27
CA ILE A 528 4.31 -3.42 -0.26
C ILE A 528 4.17 -4.92 -0.40
N VAL A 529 5.27 -5.60 -0.70
CA VAL A 529 5.31 -7.06 -0.77
C VAL A 529 5.88 -7.58 0.54
N HIS A 530 5.14 -8.47 1.20
CA HIS A 530 5.48 -9.01 2.50
C HIS A 530 6.14 -10.37 2.38
N ASP A 531 7.34 -10.49 2.94
CA ASP A 531 8.02 -11.77 3.06
C ASP A 531 7.64 -12.43 4.39
N PHE A 532 6.53 -13.15 4.37
CA PHE A 532 6.08 -14.01 5.48
C PHE A 532 6.60 -15.44 5.36
N SER A 533 7.84 -15.63 4.85
CA SER A 533 8.41 -16.96 4.61
C SER A 533 8.33 -17.84 5.85
N SER A 534 7.81 -19.06 5.69
CA SER A 534 7.66 -20.01 6.79
C SER A 534 7.91 -21.44 6.29
N ALA A 535 8.45 -22.29 7.17
CA ALA A 535 8.56 -23.72 6.91
C ALA A 535 7.19 -24.44 6.94
N THR A 536 6.19 -23.81 7.55
CA THR A 536 4.83 -24.34 7.68
C THR A 536 3.94 -23.69 6.62
N PRO A 537 3.06 -24.43 5.94
CA PRO A 537 2.12 -23.81 5.02
C PRO A 537 0.96 -23.12 5.77
N SER A 538 0.41 -22.07 5.16
CA SER A 538 -0.91 -21.53 5.51
C SER A 538 -1.93 -21.83 4.42
N TYR A 539 -3.21 -21.67 4.74
CA TYR A 539 -4.32 -21.87 3.82
C TYR A 539 -5.11 -20.57 3.72
N ALA A 540 -4.90 -19.83 2.64
CA ALA A 540 -5.54 -18.53 2.42
C ALA A 540 -6.90 -18.67 1.76
N LEU A 541 -7.89 -17.93 2.27
CA LEU A 541 -9.26 -17.95 1.76
C LEU A 541 -9.37 -17.28 0.39
N HIS A 542 -10.37 -17.69 -0.37
CA HIS A 542 -10.76 -17.06 -1.62
C HIS A 542 -12.28 -17.18 -1.76
N PRO A 543 -13.03 -16.10 -2.10
CA PRO A 543 -14.48 -16.09 -1.96
C PRO A 543 -15.19 -17.02 -2.94
N SER A 544 -14.57 -17.30 -4.09
CA SER A 544 -15.13 -18.19 -5.11
C SER A 544 -14.44 -19.56 -5.21
N GLN A 545 -13.51 -19.90 -4.30
CA GLN A 545 -12.65 -21.07 -4.45
C GLN A 545 -12.21 -21.72 -3.13
N PRO A 546 -11.82 -23.01 -3.14
CA PRO A 546 -11.17 -23.63 -1.99
C PRO A 546 -9.91 -22.86 -1.58
N ALA A 547 -9.67 -22.83 -0.26
CA ALA A 547 -8.52 -22.15 0.31
C ALA A 547 -7.20 -22.62 -0.32
N LYS A 548 -6.34 -21.67 -0.67
CA LYS A 548 -5.07 -21.91 -1.36
C LYS A 548 -3.97 -22.18 -0.37
N VAL A 549 -3.20 -23.24 -0.62
CA VAL A 549 -2.01 -23.52 0.18
C VAL A 549 -0.89 -22.59 -0.22
N LEU A 550 -0.42 -21.79 0.74
CA LEU A 550 0.69 -20.85 0.63
C LEU A 550 1.88 -21.35 1.45
N THR A 551 3.10 -21.07 0.99
CA THR A 551 4.35 -21.38 1.75
C THR A 551 4.76 -20.31 2.75
N HIS A 552 3.83 -19.39 3.04
CA HIS A 552 4.08 -18.23 3.86
C HIS A 552 2.99 -18.18 4.93
N VAL A 553 3.37 -17.87 6.16
CA VAL A 553 2.44 -17.77 7.30
C VAL A 553 2.54 -16.35 7.82
N PRO A 554 1.45 -15.57 7.82
CA PRO A 554 1.46 -14.22 8.37
C PRO A 554 2.07 -14.21 9.77
N SER A 555 2.82 -13.15 10.08
CA SER A 555 3.45 -12.97 11.39
C SER A 555 2.41 -13.00 12.51
N SER A 556 2.91 -13.26 13.72
CA SER A 556 2.08 -13.52 14.89
C SER A 556 1.25 -12.30 15.35
N GLU A 557 1.63 -11.09 14.93
CA GLU A 557 0.85 -9.86 15.12
C GLU A 557 -0.46 -9.80 14.31
N PHE A 558 -0.61 -10.66 13.31
CA PHE A 558 -1.83 -10.80 12.51
C PHE A 558 -2.71 -11.98 12.97
N VAL A 559 -2.40 -12.59 14.12
CA VAL A 559 -3.23 -13.67 14.68
C VAL A 559 -4.53 -13.09 15.23
N LEU A 560 -5.66 -13.50 14.66
CA LEU A 560 -7.01 -13.13 15.12
C LEU A 560 -7.47 -13.98 16.31
N GLY A 561 -7.03 -15.23 16.36
CA GLY A 561 -7.59 -16.24 17.26
C GLY A 561 -6.91 -17.60 17.11
N VAL A 562 -7.03 -18.44 18.14
CA VAL A 562 -6.64 -19.86 18.09
C VAL A 562 -7.79 -20.71 18.61
N ASN A 563 -8.13 -21.77 17.87
CA ASN A 563 -9.03 -22.83 18.31
C ASN A 563 -8.24 -24.14 18.48
N PRO A 564 -7.96 -24.59 19.71
CA PRO A 564 -7.12 -25.76 19.98
C PRO A 564 -7.81 -27.11 19.68
N SER A 565 -9.12 -27.10 19.39
CA SER A 565 -9.94 -28.31 19.30
C SER A 565 -10.81 -28.32 18.03
N THR A 566 -10.17 -28.05 16.89
CA THR A 566 -10.83 -28.08 15.58
C THR A 566 -10.71 -29.47 14.96
N ALA A 567 -11.85 -30.04 14.53
CA ALA A 567 -11.93 -31.43 14.07
C ALA A 567 -11.15 -31.73 12.78
N SER A 568 -10.97 -30.74 11.90
CA SER A 568 -10.24 -30.91 10.63
C SER A 568 -9.78 -29.57 10.06
N LEU A 569 -8.85 -29.62 9.10
CA LEU A 569 -8.46 -28.45 8.32
C LEU A 569 -9.66 -27.81 7.60
N ALA A 570 -10.58 -28.61 7.05
CA ALA A 570 -11.77 -28.10 6.39
C ALA A 570 -12.67 -27.32 7.36
N ALA A 571 -12.84 -27.82 8.60
CA ALA A 571 -13.56 -27.11 9.65
C ALA A 571 -12.84 -25.81 10.06
N CYS A 572 -11.50 -25.83 10.12
CA CYS A 572 -10.68 -24.64 10.38
C CYS A 572 -10.87 -23.57 9.30
N GLN A 573 -10.83 -23.95 8.02
CA GLN A 573 -11.06 -23.07 6.88
C GLN A 573 -12.49 -22.51 6.86
N ALA A 574 -13.50 -23.36 7.12
CA ALA A 574 -14.90 -22.93 7.19
C ALA A 574 -15.14 -21.94 8.33
N ALA A 575 -14.53 -22.17 9.51
CA ALA A 575 -14.59 -21.24 10.62
C ALA A 575 -13.95 -19.88 10.28
N CYS A 576 -12.82 -19.88 9.57
CA CYS A 576 -12.21 -18.66 9.03
C CYS A 576 -13.15 -17.93 8.06
N GLY A 577 -13.88 -18.65 7.20
CA GLY A 577 -14.88 -18.07 6.31
C GLY A 577 -16.06 -17.39 7.02
N ASN A 578 -16.24 -17.66 8.31
CA ASN A 578 -17.23 -17.03 9.18
C ASN A 578 -16.63 -15.94 10.08
N LEU A 579 -15.43 -15.47 9.76
CA LEU A 579 -14.78 -14.33 10.39
C LEU A 579 -14.52 -13.25 9.34
N ALA A 580 -15.09 -12.07 9.55
CA ALA A 580 -15.08 -10.97 8.57
C ALA A 580 -13.68 -10.63 8.05
N THR A 581 -12.66 -10.65 8.90
CA THR A 581 -11.28 -10.26 8.59
C THR A 581 -10.33 -11.44 8.43
N CYS A 582 -10.80 -12.68 8.51
CA CYS A 582 -9.90 -13.83 8.41
C CYS A 582 -9.50 -14.06 6.95
N ALA A 583 -8.20 -14.03 6.70
CA ALA A 583 -7.60 -14.17 5.38
C ALA A 583 -6.90 -15.53 5.20
N ALA A 584 -6.32 -16.09 6.26
CA ALA A 584 -5.61 -17.36 6.20
C ALA A 584 -5.71 -18.15 7.51
N VAL A 585 -5.44 -19.45 7.44
CA VAL A 585 -5.31 -20.32 8.61
C VAL A 585 -4.05 -21.17 8.58
N THR A 586 -3.56 -21.56 9.75
CA THR A 586 -2.69 -22.73 9.92
C THR A 586 -3.43 -23.81 10.69
N PHE A 587 -3.13 -25.08 10.41
CA PHE A 587 -3.75 -26.21 11.08
C PHE A 587 -2.70 -27.28 11.41
N ALA A 588 -2.52 -27.58 12.70
CA ALA A 588 -1.56 -28.55 13.19
C ALA A 588 -2.18 -29.42 14.31
N GLY A 589 -2.25 -30.73 14.08
CA GLY A 589 -2.96 -31.64 14.99
C GLY A 589 -4.46 -31.33 15.03
N THR A 590 -4.92 -30.72 16.11
CA THR A 590 -6.29 -30.19 16.28
C THR A 590 -6.33 -28.67 16.41
N THR A 591 -5.16 -28.02 16.41
CA THR A 591 -5.05 -26.58 16.63
C THR A 591 -5.19 -25.84 15.30
N CYS A 592 -6.18 -24.95 15.25
CA CYS A 592 -6.43 -24.02 14.16
C CYS A 592 -6.05 -22.61 14.60
N THR A 593 -5.19 -21.93 13.85
CA THR A 593 -4.85 -20.51 14.08
C THR A 593 -5.40 -19.68 12.94
N PHE A 594 -6.11 -18.60 13.26
CA PHE A 594 -6.72 -17.68 12.30
C PHE A 594 -5.83 -16.44 12.13
N TYR A 595 -5.60 -16.03 10.89
CA TYR A 595 -4.82 -14.85 10.55
C TYR A 595 -5.65 -13.86 9.74
N GLY A 596 -5.49 -12.58 10.01
CA GLY A 596 -6.16 -11.50 9.31
C GLY A 596 -5.38 -10.20 9.38
N PRO A 597 -5.45 -9.37 8.33
CA PRO A 597 -4.76 -8.10 8.29
C PRO A 597 -5.32 -7.13 9.33
N ALA A 598 -4.49 -6.17 9.75
CA ALA A 598 -4.91 -5.10 10.64
C ALA A 598 -5.87 -4.14 9.92
N ALA A 599 -6.82 -3.56 10.66
CA ALA A 599 -7.71 -2.53 10.11
C ALA A 599 -6.92 -1.28 9.70
N SER A 600 -7.26 -0.69 8.55
CA SER A 600 -6.60 0.49 7.98
C SER A 600 -7.62 1.48 7.40
N LYS A 601 -7.13 2.59 6.86
CA LYS A 601 -7.92 3.65 6.24
C LYS A 601 -8.54 3.17 4.92
N ALA A 602 -9.57 3.86 4.45
CA ALA A 602 -10.15 3.61 3.12
C ALA A 602 -9.09 3.80 2.02
N GLY A 603 -9.14 2.98 0.97
CA GLY A 603 -8.15 2.99 -0.12
C GLY A 603 -6.88 2.18 0.16
N VAL A 604 -6.75 1.61 1.37
CA VAL A 604 -5.69 0.65 1.73
C VAL A 604 -6.26 -0.76 1.64
N VAL A 605 -5.53 -1.67 1.00
CA VAL A 605 -5.96 -3.05 0.80
C VAL A 605 -4.87 -4.03 1.21
N ALA A 606 -5.26 -5.08 1.89
CA ALA A 606 -4.39 -6.21 2.21
C ALA A 606 -4.77 -7.37 1.29
N GLY A 607 -3.89 -7.68 0.37
CA GLY A 607 -4.10 -8.72 -0.63
C GLY A 607 -3.21 -9.94 -0.42
N TRP A 608 -3.60 -11.01 -1.08
CA TRP A 608 -2.78 -12.19 -1.25
C TRP A 608 -3.02 -12.85 -2.60
N VAL A 609 -1.96 -13.45 -3.11
CA VAL A 609 -1.89 -14.06 -4.43
C VAL A 609 -1.19 -15.41 -4.32
N HIS A 610 -1.67 -16.37 -5.11
CA HIS A 610 -1.03 -17.66 -5.24
C HIS A 610 -0.86 -17.97 -6.72
N ASP A 611 0.35 -17.86 -7.26
CA ASP A 611 0.65 -18.35 -8.61
C ASP A 611 1.60 -19.55 -8.52
N PRO A 612 1.10 -20.78 -8.69
CA PRO A 612 1.93 -21.97 -8.60
C PRO A 612 2.72 -22.23 -9.88
N ILE A 613 2.44 -21.56 -11.01
CA ILE A 613 3.11 -21.90 -12.28
C ILE A 613 4.41 -21.13 -12.46
N LYS A 614 5.46 -21.86 -12.84
CA LYS A 614 6.71 -21.30 -13.31
C LYS A 614 6.99 -21.78 -14.72
N TRP A 615 7.18 -20.82 -15.63
CA TRP A 615 7.75 -21.10 -16.94
C TRP A 615 9.27 -21.16 -16.84
N ASN A 616 9.88 -22.15 -17.48
CA ASN A 616 11.31 -22.38 -17.45
C ASN A 616 11.85 -22.71 -18.84
N GLU A 617 13.14 -22.47 -19.04
CA GLU A 617 13.85 -22.92 -20.23
C GLU A 617 15.16 -23.63 -19.89
N VAL A 618 15.56 -24.52 -20.80
CA VAL A 618 16.95 -24.93 -20.98
C VAL A 618 17.43 -24.26 -22.26
N PRO A 619 18.31 -23.23 -22.17
CA PRO A 619 18.74 -22.46 -23.33
C PRO A 619 19.25 -23.33 -24.48
N GLY A 620 18.85 -22.98 -25.70
CA GLY A 620 19.19 -23.68 -26.94
C GLY A 620 18.53 -25.05 -27.09
N SER A 621 17.70 -25.47 -26.14
CA SER A 621 17.26 -26.86 -26.02
C SER A 621 15.74 -26.98 -25.98
N MET A 622 15.07 -26.50 -24.93
CA MET A 622 13.62 -26.70 -24.73
C MET A 622 13.05 -25.70 -23.72
N GLN A 623 11.72 -25.59 -23.69
CA GLN A 623 10.99 -24.97 -22.59
C GLN A 623 10.19 -26.02 -21.82
N TYR A 624 9.93 -25.76 -20.55
CA TYR A 624 9.10 -26.60 -19.71
C TYR A 624 8.42 -25.78 -18.62
N VAL A 625 7.28 -26.25 -18.17
CA VAL A 625 6.47 -25.57 -17.15
C VAL A 625 6.46 -26.43 -15.91
N THR A 626 6.46 -25.80 -14.74
CA THR A 626 6.40 -26.50 -13.46
C THR A 626 5.36 -25.88 -12.56
N MET A 627 4.79 -26.72 -11.70
CA MET A 627 4.01 -26.31 -10.54
C MET A 627 4.68 -26.90 -9.30
N PRO A 628 5.51 -26.11 -8.59
CA PRO A 628 6.10 -26.54 -7.33
C PRO A 628 5.03 -26.84 -6.29
N GLN A 629 5.32 -27.81 -5.43
CA GLN A 629 4.46 -28.23 -4.32
C GLN A 629 3.04 -28.65 -4.75
N ARG A 630 2.95 -29.23 -5.93
CA ARG A 630 1.72 -29.66 -6.57
C ARG A 630 1.91 -31.04 -7.16
N THR A 631 0.85 -31.82 -7.11
CA THR A 631 0.78 -33.15 -7.71
C THR A 631 -0.56 -33.36 -8.39
N VAL A 632 -0.59 -34.31 -9.33
CA VAL A 632 -1.82 -34.91 -9.83
C VAL A 632 -1.75 -36.40 -9.50
N PRO A 633 -2.88 -37.07 -9.21
CA PRO A 633 -2.83 -38.52 -9.04
C PRO A 633 -2.33 -39.16 -10.34
N LEU A 634 -1.48 -40.18 -10.21
CA LEU A 634 -0.88 -40.87 -11.36
C LEU A 634 -1.62 -42.17 -11.70
N THR A 635 -2.79 -42.39 -11.10
CA THR A 635 -3.61 -43.58 -11.33
C THR A 635 -4.04 -43.66 -12.78
N GLY A 636 -3.68 -44.75 -13.46
CA GLY A 636 -3.93 -44.96 -14.89
C GLY A 636 -2.82 -44.43 -15.81
N ALA A 637 -1.81 -43.74 -15.28
CA ALA A 637 -0.60 -43.39 -16.02
C ALA A 637 0.44 -44.52 -15.96
N THR A 638 1.29 -44.61 -16.99
CA THR A 638 2.50 -45.44 -16.93
C THR A 638 3.69 -44.58 -16.51
N THR A 639 4.41 -44.99 -15.46
CA THR A 639 5.53 -44.21 -14.91
C THR A 639 6.87 -44.93 -15.04
N ALA A 640 7.94 -44.18 -15.30
CA ALA A 640 9.31 -44.70 -15.29
C ALA A 640 10.21 -43.80 -14.44
N ALA A 641 11.00 -44.39 -13.52
CA ALA A 641 11.93 -43.63 -12.69
C ALA A 641 13.19 -43.23 -13.48
N SER A 642 13.67 -42.00 -13.30
CA SER A 642 15.00 -41.57 -13.74
C SER A 642 15.93 -41.52 -12.54
N THR A 643 16.88 -42.46 -12.48
CA THR A 643 17.84 -42.58 -11.36
C THR A 643 18.95 -41.54 -11.41
N THR A 644 19.23 -40.97 -12.58
CA THR A 644 20.28 -39.97 -12.83
C THR A 644 19.82 -38.52 -12.68
N SER A 645 18.51 -38.26 -12.76
CA SER A 645 17.96 -36.90 -12.69
C SER A 645 17.78 -36.45 -11.24
N LYS A 646 18.67 -35.55 -10.77
CA LYS A 646 18.67 -35.02 -9.39
C LYS A 646 18.14 -33.61 -9.23
N THR A 647 17.70 -32.99 -10.32
CA THR A 647 17.07 -31.67 -10.32
C THR A 647 15.82 -31.67 -11.18
N VAL A 648 14.94 -30.68 -10.96
CA VAL A 648 13.74 -30.48 -11.78
C VAL A 648 14.10 -30.31 -13.26
N ALA A 649 15.13 -29.52 -13.58
CA ALA A 649 15.59 -29.31 -14.96
C ALA A 649 16.16 -30.58 -15.60
N ALA A 650 16.91 -31.39 -14.83
CA ALA A 650 17.40 -32.68 -15.30
C ALA A 650 16.23 -33.66 -15.54
N CYS A 651 15.23 -33.65 -14.67
CA CYS A 651 14.03 -34.47 -14.82
C CYS A 651 13.22 -34.09 -16.08
N ALA A 652 13.04 -32.79 -16.33
CA ALA A 652 12.45 -32.30 -17.58
C ALA A 652 13.27 -32.73 -18.81
N SER A 653 14.60 -32.69 -18.72
CA SER A 653 15.48 -33.09 -19.83
C SER A 653 15.37 -34.58 -20.12
N ALA A 654 15.26 -35.41 -19.07
CA ALA A 654 15.01 -36.84 -19.18
C ALA A 654 13.63 -37.14 -19.77
N ALA A 655 12.59 -36.39 -19.37
CA ALA A 655 11.24 -36.49 -19.95
C ALA A 655 11.27 -36.24 -21.46
N ARG A 656 11.94 -35.15 -21.88
CA ARG A 656 12.14 -34.84 -23.30
C ARG A 656 12.91 -35.94 -24.04
N ALA A 657 13.99 -36.45 -23.47
CA ALA A 657 14.80 -37.50 -24.08
C ALA A 657 14.04 -38.83 -24.25
N LYS A 658 13.00 -39.05 -23.45
CA LYS A 658 12.08 -40.19 -23.56
C LYS A 658 10.79 -39.89 -24.32
N SER A 659 10.67 -38.69 -24.90
CA SER A 659 9.49 -38.24 -25.64
C SER A 659 8.20 -38.32 -24.81
N VAL A 660 8.28 -38.05 -23.50
CA VAL A 660 7.11 -37.93 -22.62
C VAL A 660 6.90 -36.47 -22.22
N SER A 661 5.65 -36.04 -22.21
CA SER A 661 5.31 -34.65 -21.93
C SER A 661 5.24 -34.32 -20.44
N LEU A 662 4.96 -35.27 -19.55
CA LEU A 662 4.72 -35.02 -18.13
C LEU A 662 5.80 -35.68 -17.25
N PHE A 663 6.17 -35.03 -16.15
CA PHE A 663 7.05 -35.58 -15.12
C PHE A 663 6.64 -35.09 -13.73
N THR A 664 7.09 -35.81 -12.70
CA THR A 664 7.03 -35.36 -11.30
C THR A 664 8.40 -35.47 -10.67
N PHE A 665 8.76 -34.50 -9.84
CA PHE A 665 10.02 -34.47 -9.11
C PHE A 665 9.75 -34.29 -7.62
N ASP A 666 10.18 -35.23 -6.78
CA ASP A 666 10.11 -35.14 -5.32
C ASP A 666 11.43 -34.54 -4.81
N THR A 667 11.38 -33.30 -4.34
CA THR A 667 12.55 -32.56 -3.86
C THR A 667 13.15 -33.18 -2.60
N ALA A 668 12.33 -33.71 -1.70
CA ALA A 668 12.79 -34.34 -0.46
C ALA A 668 13.56 -35.64 -0.74
N LYS A 669 13.19 -36.38 -1.79
CA LYS A 669 13.84 -37.63 -2.18
C LYS A 669 14.85 -37.47 -3.30
N SER A 670 14.95 -36.28 -3.91
CA SER A 670 15.67 -36.05 -5.16
C SER A 670 15.34 -37.10 -6.24
N ALA A 671 14.04 -37.40 -6.37
CA ALA A 671 13.53 -38.50 -7.18
C ALA A 671 12.69 -37.99 -8.35
N CYS A 672 13.00 -38.46 -9.55
CA CYS A 672 12.31 -38.08 -10.79
C CYS A 672 11.48 -39.26 -11.32
N LEU A 673 10.20 -39.00 -11.60
CA LEU A 673 9.32 -39.93 -12.32
C LEU A 673 8.88 -39.29 -13.63
N LEU A 674 9.09 -40.03 -14.71
CA LEU A 674 8.63 -39.71 -16.06
C LEU A 674 7.24 -40.32 -16.24
N VAL A 675 6.29 -39.53 -16.74
CA VAL A 675 4.87 -39.93 -16.79
C VAL A 675 4.38 -39.98 -18.22
N THR A 676 4.00 -41.17 -18.67
CA THR A 676 3.30 -41.36 -19.95
C THR A 676 1.80 -41.20 -19.70
N LEU A 677 1.19 -40.23 -20.38
CA LEU A 677 -0.22 -39.92 -20.25
C LEU A 677 -1.10 -41.05 -20.82
N PRO A 678 -2.26 -41.34 -20.20
CA PRO A 678 -3.23 -42.28 -20.73
C PRO A 678 -3.90 -41.75 -22.01
N LYS A 679 -4.35 -42.68 -22.86
CA LYS A 679 -5.16 -42.37 -24.04
C LYS A 679 -6.56 -41.93 -23.65
N ALA A 680 -7.10 -40.97 -24.38
CA ALA A 680 -8.48 -40.48 -24.30
C ALA A 680 -9.29 -40.84 -25.57
N SER A 681 -10.54 -40.35 -25.65
CA SER A 681 -11.29 -40.36 -26.91
C SER A 681 -10.54 -39.61 -28.02
N ALA A 682 -10.67 -40.06 -29.27
CA ALA A 682 -10.10 -39.39 -30.44
C ALA A 682 -10.65 -37.96 -30.64
N THR A 683 -11.82 -37.65 -30.08
CA THR A 683 -12.48 -36.33 -30.14
C THR A 683 -12.03 -35.38 -29.02
N SER A 684 -11.28 -35.89 -28.04
CA SER A 684 -10.82 -35.15 -26.87
C SER A 684 -9.39 -34.64 -27.06
N THR A 685 -9.14 -33.40 -26.65
CA THR A 685 -7.81 -32.78 -26.67
C THR A 685 -7.50 -32.19 -25.30
N LEU A 686 -6.31 -32.50 -24.80
CA LEU A 686 -5.76 -31.93 -23.57
C LEU A 686 -4.90 -30.71 -23.90
N TYR A 687 -5.13 -29.61 -23.18
CA TYR A 687 -4.42 -28.34 -23.27
C TYR A 687 -3.72 -28.07 -21.94
N LEU A 688 -2.46 -28.47 -21.81
CA LEU A 688 -1.66 -28.14 -20.63
C LEU A 688 -1.21 -26.67 -20.69
N TYR A 689 -1.23 -26.00 -19.53
CA TYR A 689 -0.90 -24.58 -19.45
C TYR A 689 0.55 -24.31 -19.88
N ASN A 690 0.81 -23.19 -20.56
CA ASN A 690 2.18 -22.74 -20.83
C ASN A 690 2.28 -21.23 -20.72
N TYR A 691 1.68 -20.54 -21.69
CA TYR A 691 1.27 -19.15 -21.60
C TYR A 691 0.04 -18.99 -22.51
N PRO A 692 -0.83 -17.98 -22.28
CA PRO A 692 -2.17 -17.98 -22.86
C PRO A 692 -2.21 -18.06 -24.38
N ALA A 693 -1.22 -17.48 -25.06
CA ALA A 693 -1.13 -17.50 -26.52
C ALA A 693 -0.69 -18.87 -27.11
N SER A 694 -0.03 -19.74 -26.36
CA SER A 694 0.49 -21.02 -26.86
C SER A 694 0.49 -22.14 -25.80
N PRO A 695 -0.66 -22.80 -25.54
CA PRO A 695 -0.72 -23.99 -24.69
C PRO A 695 0.06 -25.17 -25.28
N LEU A 696 0.34 -26.17 -24.44
CA LEU A 696 0.74 -27.49 -24.91
C LEU A 696 -0.51 -28.30 -25.30
N VAL A 697 -0.67 -28.52 -26.60
CA VAL A 697 -1.82 -29.26 -27.18
C VAL A 697 -1.47 -30.73 -27.36
N LEU A 698 -2.26 -31.62 -26.76
CA LEU A 698 -2.08 -33.07 -26.74
C LEU A 698 -3.37 -33.77 -27.18
N PRO A 699 -3.57 -34.00 -28.50
CA PRO A 699 -4.77 -34.67 -29.01
C PRO A 699 -4.85 -36.13 -28.56
N GLY A 700 -6.05 -36.59 -28.17
CA GLY A 700 -6.30 -37.96 -27.76
C GLY A 700 -5.58 -38.41 -26.49
N GLN A 701 -5.08 -37.47 -25.69
CA GLN A 701 -4.44 -37.73 -24.39
C GLN A 701 -5.33 -37.21 -23.26
N ALA A 702 -5.26 -37.86 -22.11
CA ALA A 702 -5.92 -37.41 -20.89
C ALA A 702 -4.89 -37.21 -19.78
N LEU A 703 -5.18 -36.29 -18.85
CA LEU A 703 -4.54 -36.35 -17.54
C LEU A 703 -5.11 -37.54 -16.75
N PRO A 704 -4.32 -38.18 -15.88
CA PRO A 704 -4.81 -39.29 -15.08
C PRO A 704 -5.90 -38.83 -14.10
N ALA A 705 -6.64 -39.76 -13.51
CA ALA A 705 -7.81 -39.46 -12.68
C ALA A 705 -7.45 -38.45 -11.56
N GLY A 706 -8.24 -37.39 -11.37
CA GLY A 706 -7.93 -36.34 -10.40
C GLY A 706 -9.05 -35.32 -10.23
N ALA A 707 -8.79 -34.27 -9.45
CA ALA A 707 -9.74 -33.19 -9.24
C ALA A 707 -10.00 -32.44 -10.55
N THR A 708 -11.28 -32.30 -10.90
CA THR A 708 -11.72 -31.65 -12.14
C THR A 708 -12.87 -30.68 -11.88
N THR A 709 -13.04 -29.71 -12.77
CA THR A 709 -14.16 -28.76 -12.71
C THR A 709 -14.74 -28.58 -14.10
N PRO A 710 -16.00 -28.98 -14.36
CA PRO A 710 -16.64 -28.72 -15.64
C PRO A 710 -16.89 -27.22 -15.81
N VAL A 711 -16.65 -26.71 -17.02
CA VAL A 711 -16.91 -25.31 -17.38
C VAL A 711 -17.52 -25.24 -18.77
N SER A 712 -18.19 -24.13 -19.09
CA SER A 712 -18.78 -23.93 -20.42
C SER A 712 -17.76 -23.27 -21.35
N ALA A 713 -17.53 -23.89 -22.51
CA ALA A 713 -16.71 -23.34 -23.58
C ALA A 713 -17.20 -23.87 -24.94
N THR A 714 -17.04 -23.09 -26.00
CA THR A 714 -17.46 -23.50 -27.36
C THR A 714 -16.33 -24.12 -28.17
N SER A 715 -15.08 -23.92 -27.75
CA SER A 715 -13.88 -24.44 -28.40
C SER A 715 -12.80 -24.84 -27.38
N GLY A 716 -11.82 -25.62 -27.85
CA GLY A 716 -10.65 -25.98 -27.03
C GLY A 716 -9.80 -24.78 -26.61
N THR A 717 -9.69 -23.75 -27.46
CA THR A 717 -8.98 -22.51 -27.13
C THR A 717 -9.70 -21.72 -26.03
N GLU A 718 -11.02 -21.59 -26.10
CA GLU A 718 -11.80 -20.99 -25.01
C GLU A 718 -11.70 -21.81 -23.73
N CYS A 719 -11.81 -23.13 -23.84
CA CYS A 719 -11.67 -24.06 -22.71
C CYS A 719 -10.31 -23.89 -22.01
N HIS A 720 -9.23 -23.77 -22.77
CA HIS A 720 -7.90 -23.49 -22.25
C HIS A 720 -7.80 -22.13 -21.54
N LYS A 721 -8.38 -21.07 -22.10
CA LYS A 721 -8.33 -19.71 -21.50
C LYS A 721 -9.00 -19.64 -20.13
N LEU A 722 -9.95 -20.53 -19.84
CA LEU A 722 -10.58 -20.65 -18.52
C LEU A 722 -9.66 -21.29 -17.47
N CYS A 723 -8.57 -21.95 -17.90
CA CYS A 723 -7.55 -22.49 -17.00
C CYS A 723 -6.65 -21.36 -16.50
N VAL A 724 -7.08 -20.68 -15.43
CA VAL A 724 -6.30 -19.66 -14.72
C VAL A 724 -5.61 -20.32 -13.51
N PRO A 725 -4.28 -20.57 -13.55
CA PRO A 725 -3.58 -21.34 -12.53
C PRO A 725 -3.63 -20.70 -11.14
N SER A 726 -3.48 -19.38 -11.08
CA SER A 726 -3.52 -18.60 -9.84
C SER A 726 -4.91 -18.56 -9.21
N SER A 727 -5.93 -18.72 -10.05
CA SER A 727 -7.31 -18.90 -9.64
C SER A 727 -7.49 -20.37 -9.26
N SER A 728 -7.77 -21.27 -10.18
CA SER A 728 -8.27 -22.61 -9.87
C SER A 728 -7.21 -23.61 -9.37
N GLY A 729 -5.91 -23.31 -9.45
CA GLY A 729 -4.86 -24.33 -9.34
C GLY A 729 -4.81 -25.25 -10.56
N CYS A 730 -5.35 -24.78 -11.69
CA CYS A 730 -5.47 -25.55 -12.92
C CYS A 730 -4.10 -25.81 -13.56
N VAL A 731 -3.88 -27.06 -13.96
CA VAL A 731 -2.69 -27.50 -14.72
C VAL A 731 -2.94 -27.48 -16.23
N GLY A 732 -4.20 -27.60 -16.63
CA GLY A 732 -4.63 -27.67 -18.02
C GLY A 732 -6.12 -27.95 -18.14
N ALA A 733 -6.64 -27.89 -19.36
CA ALA A 733 -8.04 -28.13 -19.67
C ALA A 733 -8.20 -29.25 -20.71
N ALA A 734 -9.25 -30.04 -20.65
CA ALA A 734 -9.62 -31.01 -21.66
C ALA A 734 -10.92 -30.56 -22.35
N PHE A 735 -10.92 -30.58 -23.68
CA PHE A 735 -12.09 -30.26 -24.49
C PHE A 735 -12.43 -31.41 -25.43
N ASP A 736 -13.67 -31.89 -25.38
CA ASP A 736 -14.19 -32.86 -26.33
C ASP A 736 -15.02 -32.15 -27.41
N SER A 737 -14.56 -32.27 -28.64
CA SER A 737 -15.14 -31.59 -29.81
C SER A 737 -16.49 -32.15 -30.24
N ALA A 738 -16.81 -33.40 -29.91
CA ALA A 738 -18.06 -34.06 -30.26
C ALA A 738 -19.16 -33.76 -29.24
N THR A 739 -18.85 -33.82 -27.94
CA THR A 739 -19.82 -33.53 -26.87
C THR A 739 -19.87 -32.05 -26.50
N LYS A 740 -18.90 -31.24 -26.95
CA LYS A 740 -18.67 -29.85 -26.53
C LYS A 740 -18.43 -29.72 -25.01
N SER A 741 -17.98 -30.78 -24.34
CA SER A 741 -17.66 -30.73 -22.91
C SER A 741 -16.27 -30.13 -22.69
N CYS A 742 -16.17 -29.15 -21.79
CA CYS A 742 -14.90 -28.61 -21.30
C CYS A 742 -14.72 -28.90 -19.80
N VAL A 743 -13.52 -29.36 -19.43
CA VAL A 743 -13.18 -29.70 -18.05
C VAL A 743 -11.80 -29.13 -17.70
N LEU A 744 -11.70 -28.42 -16.59
CA LEU A 744 -10.43 -27.97 -16.01
C LEU A 744 -9.85 -29.07 -15.12
N HIS A 745 -8.56 -29.34 -15.24
CA HIS A 745 -7.83 -30.28 -14.39
C HIS A 745 -7.04 -29.51 -13.32
N LEU A 746 -7.22 -29.90 -12.06
CA LEU A 746 -6.64 -29.20 -10.92
C LEU A 746 -5.52 -30.03 -10.28
N ALA A 747 -4.43 -29.38 -9.89
CA ALA A 747 -3.42 -30.01 -9.05
C ALA A 747 -3.76 -29.85 -7.57
N THR A 748 -3.46 -30.88 -6.79
CA THR A 748 -3.58 -30.85 -5.33
C THR A 748 -2.24 -30.51 -4.70
N TYR A 749 -2.27 -29.96 -3.48
CA TYR A 749 -1.06 -29.65 -2.71
C TYR A 749 -0.26 -30.91 -2.40
N ALA A 750 1.06 -30.83 -2.57
CA ALA A 750 2.00 -31.87 -2.17
C ALA A 750 3.35 -31.23 -1.81
N ALA A 751 3.67 -31.13 -0.52
CA ALA A 751 4.75 -30.28 0.01
C ALA A 751 6.13 -30.44 -0.67
N SER A 752 6.51 -31.64 -1.08
CA SER A 752 7.81 -31.91 -1.72
C SER A 752 7.73 -32.19 -3.23
N THR A 753 6.53 -32.31 -3.79
CA THR A 753 6.37 -32.74 -5.19
C THR A 753 6.24 -31.54 -6.11
N THR A 754 6.99 -31.55 -7.21
CA THR A 754 6.83 -30.62 -8.33
C THR A 754 6.32 -31.42 -9.52
N ILE A 755 5.11 -31.13 -9.99
CA ILE A 755 4.67 -31.59 -11.31
C ILE A 755 5.22 -30.64 -12.38
N GLY A 756 5.62 -31.18 -13.52
CA GLY A 756 6.02 -30.35 -14.65
C GLY A 756 5.80 -31.04 -15.97
N TRP A 757 5.78 -30.25 -17.04
CA TRP A 757 5.61 -30.77 -18.39
C TRP A 757 6.51 -30.05 -19.39
N VAL A 758 7.05 -30.84 -20.32
CA VAL A 758 7.90 -30.39 -21.40
C VAL A 758 7.01 -29.89 -22.53
N VAL A 759 7.27 -28.66 -22.98
CA VAL A 759 6.57 -28.09 -24.14
C VAL A 759 7.49 -28.23 -25.35
N PRO A 760 7.08 -29.00 -26.38
CA PRO A 760 7.87 -29.15 -27.60
C PRO A 760 7.96 -27.81 -28.35
N THR A 761 9.07 -27.61 -29.06
CA THR A 761 9.25 -26.43 -29.91
C THR A 761 8.39 -26.59 -31.17
N THR A 762 7.17 -26.06 -31.14
CA THR A 762 6.23 -26.06 -32.28
C THR A 762 6.24 -24.75 -33.06
N LEU A 763 6.64 -23.66 -32.40
CA LEU A 763 6.75 -22.34 -33.00
C LEU A 763 8.13 -22.13 -33.65
N PRO A 764 8.22 -21.32 -34.73
CA PRO A 764 9.50 -20.99 -35.35
C PRO A 764 10.43 -20.29 -34.35
N SER A 765 11.73 -20.57 -34.44
CA SER A 765 12.75 -19.96 -33.57
C SER A 765 13.40 -18.71 -34.16
N SER A 766 13.02 -18.35 -35.40
CA SER A 766 13.50 -17.16 -36.12
C SER A 766 12.56 -16.82 -37.27
N VAL A 767 12.69 -15.60 -37.81
CA VAL A 767 11.96 -15.18 -39.02
C VAL A 767 12.59 -15.81 -40.25
N ALA A 768 11.87 -16.71 -40.91
CA ALA A 768 12.39 -17.43 -42.09
C ALA A 768 12.58 -16.52 -43.31
N THR A 769 11.67 -15.57 -43.54
CA THR A 769 11.72 -14.64 -44.67
C THR A 769 11.30 -13.25 -44.21
N PRO A 770 12.24 -12.43 -43.71
CA PRO A 770 11.90 -11.12 -43.17
C PRO A 770 11.52 -10.15 -44.28
N THR A 771 10.35 -9.50 -44.10
CA THR A 771 9.89 -8.40 -44.97
C THR A 771 10.40 -7.06 -44.47
N SER A 772 10.77 -6.97 -43.19
CA SER A 772 11.38 -5.79 -42.59
C SER A 772 12.44 -6.15 -41.57
N VAL A 773 13.36 -5.21 -41.32
CA VAL A 773 14.35 -5.30 -40.24
C VAL A 773 14.29 -4.03 -39.40
N GLU A 774 14.02 -4.19 -38.11
CA GLU A 774 13.88 -3.12 -37.14
C GLU A 774 15.07 -3.21 -36.17
N PHE A 775 16.01 -2.27 -36.31
CA PHE A 775 17.17 -2.16 -35.45
C PHE A 775 16.88 -1.28 -34.23
N TYR A 776 17.41 -1.68 -33.08
CA TYR A 776 17.48 -0.89 -31.85
C TYR A 776 18.94 -0.87 -31.44
N ILE A 777 19.62 0.26 -31.66
CA ILE A 777 21.05 0.38 -31.41
C ILE A 777 21.24 1.34 -30.26
N ASN A 778 21.61 0.80 -29.10
CA ASN A 778 21.55 1.49 -27.83
C ASN A 778 22.86 1.47 -27.06
N ALA A 779 23.01 2.43 -26.15
CA ALA A 779 24.11 2.41 -25.21
C ALA A 779 23.96 1.22 -24.26
N HIS A 780 22.80 1.12 -23.59
CA HIS A 780 22.51 0.09 -22.60
C HIS A 780 21.37 -0.84 -22.99
N GLN A 781 21.27 -1.91 -22.21
CA GLN A 781 20.37 -3.02 -22.46
C GLN A 781 18.90 -2.67 -22.33
N ASP A 782 18.54 -1.70 -21.48
CA ASP A 782 17.18 -1.33 -21.10
C ASP A 782 16.64 -0.06 -21.80
N ASP A 783 17.47 0.65 -22.57
CA ASP A 783 17.10 1.94 -23.18
C ASP A 783 15.87 1.83 -24.09
N HIS A 784 15.79 0.78 -24.91
CA HIS A 784 14.65 0.58 -25.82
C HIS A 784 13.37 0.12 -25.09
N GLU A 785 13.51 -0.56 -23.96
CA GLU A 785 12.40 -0.91 -23.07
C GLU A 785 11.83 0.32 -22.35
N LEU A 786 12.65 1.35 -22.11
CA LEU A 786 12.21 2.62 -21.53
C LEU A 786 11.66 3.57 -22.60
N PHE A 787 12.49 3.91 -23.57
CA PHE A 787 12.28 5.08 -24.43
C PHE A 787 11.73 4.73 -25.82
N MET A 788 11.58 3.44 -26.14
CA MET A 788 11.14 2.96 -27.46
C MET A 788 10.11 1.82 -27.36
N ALA A 789 9.46 1.68 -26.20
CA ALA A 789 8.64 0.51 -25.86
C ALA A 789 7.41 0.31 -26.75
N ALA A 790 6.70 1.37 -27.15
CA ALA A 790 5.56 1.24 -28.06
C ALA A 790 6.01 0.77 -29.45
N LYS A 791 7.14 1.32 -29.93
CA LYS A 791 7.73 0.87 -31.20
C LYS A 791 8.25 -0.57 -31.10
N LEU A 792 8.78 -0.96 -29.94
CA LEU A 792 9.22 -2.32 -29.65
C LEU A 792 8.05 -3.32 -29.66
N TYR A 793 6.96 -2.99 -28.97
CA TYR A 793 5.70 -3.75 -28.98
C TYR A 793 5.21 -4.01 -30.41
N ASP A 794 5.13 -2.96 -31.24
CA ASP A 794 4.70 -3.07 -32.63
C ASP A 794 5.60 -4.00 -33.45
N SER A 795 6.92 -3.95 -33.21
CA SER A 795 7.87 -4.83 -33.91
C SER A 795 7.67 -6.29 -33.54
N PHE A 796 7.49 -6.60 -32.25
CA PHE A 796 7.25 -7.98 -31.80
C PHE A 796 5.91 -8.55 -32.26
N SER A 797 4.90 -7.70 -32.48
CA SER A 797 3.58 -8.12 -32.95
C SER A 797 3.56 -8.65 -34.40
N LYS A 798 4.65 -8.48 -35.16
CA LYS A 798 4.71 -8.78 -36.60
C LYS A 798 5.43 -10.12 -36.87
N PRO A 799 4.79 -11.09 -37.55
CA PRO A 799 5.39 -12.39 -37.84
C PRO A 799 6.51 -12.37 -38.90
N THR A 800 6.68 -11.25 -39.62
CA THR A 800 7.68 -11.10 -40.69
C THR A 800 8.70 -9.99 -40.41
N ALA A 801 8.62 -9.34 -39.25
CA ALA A 801 9.61 -8.34 -38.83
C ALA A 801 10.75 -9.03 -38.08
N LYS A 802 11.99 -8.82 -38.55
CA LYS A 802 13.20 -9.22 -37.82
C LYS A 802 13.65 -8.05 -36.95
N ILE A 803 13.84 -8.30 -35.66
CA ILE A 803 14.27 -7.30 -34.69
C ILE A 803 15.75 -7.53 -34.37
N VAL A 804 16.56 -6.47 -34.42
CA VAL A 804 17.99 -6.55 -34.16
C VAL A 804 18.39 -5.51 -33.13
N MET A 805 18.80 -5.96 -31.97
CA MET A 805 19.23 -5.13 -30.85
C MET A 805 20.76 -5.19 -30.76
N ILE A 806 21.41 -4.03 -30.76
CA ILE A 806 22.86 -3.91 -30.66
C ILE A 806 23.17 -3.00 -29.47
N TYR A 807 23.89 -3.52 -28.49
CA TYR A 807 24.27 -2.78 -27.28
C TYR A 807 25.75 -2.45 -27.36
N THR A 808 26.09 -1.16 -27.37
CA THR A 808 27.48 -0.71 -27.52
C THR A 808 28.27 -0.91 -26.23
N SER A 809 27.66 -0.67 -25.06
CA SER A 809 28.31 -0.87 -23.76
C SER A 809 27.88 -2.18 -23.08
N ALA A 810 28.58 -2.54 -22.02
CA ALA A 810 28.20 -3.60 -21.09
C ALA A 810 27.06 -3.15 -20.17
N GLY A 811 26.78 -1.86 -20.06
CA GLY A 811 25.82 -1.35 -19.09
C GLY A 811 26.31 -1.47 -17.65
N ASP A 812 27.63 -1.56 -17.44
CA ASP A 812 28.26 -2.03 -16.22
C ASP A 812 28.39 -0.95 -15.14
N ALA A 813 28.21 0.34 -15.44
CA ALA A 813 28.39 1.43 -14.48
C ALA A 813 29.71 1.35 -13.68
N GLY A 814 30.77 0.78 -14.30
CA GLY A 814 32.06 0.51 -13.67
C GLY A 814 32.10 -0.68 -12.70
N ALA A 815 31.00 -1.41 -12.52
CA ALA A 815 30.88 -2.55 -11.63
C ALA A 815 31.44 -3.85 -12.27
N THR A 816 32.11 -4.66 -11.46
CA THR A 816 32.76 -5.92 -11.90
C THR A 816 32.17 -7.16 -11.21
N ASP A 817 31.02 -7.01 -10.56
CA ASP A 817 30.46 -7.94 -9.57
C ASP A 817 29.19 -8.67 -10.06
N GLY A 818 29.01 -8.77 -11.38
CA GLY A 818 27.86 -9.47 -11.98
C GLY A 818 26.77 -8.56 -12.52
N TRP A 819 26.89 -7.23 -12.36
CA TRP A 819 25.87 -6.27 -12.74
C TRP A 819 25.54 -6.28 -14.24
N TRP A 820 26.55 -6.25 -15.12
CA TRP A 820 26.32 -6.26 -16.57
C TRP A 820 25.62 -7.55 -17.02
N GLN A 821 25.98 -8.70 -16.43
CA GLN A 821 25.31 -9.96 -16.74
C GLN A 821 23.84 -9.93 -16.32
N ALA A 822 23.53 -9.30 -15.18
CA ALA A 822 22.16 -9.13 -14.71
C ALA A 822 21.35 -8.27 -15.71
N ARG A 823 21.91 -7.15 -16.21
CA ARG A 823 21.25 -6.31 -17.22
C ARG A 823 21.00 -7.04 -18.54
N GLU A 824 21.96 -7.86 -19.00
CA GLU A 824 21.74 -8.72 -20.16
C GLU A 824 20.59 -9.71 -19.94
N LEU A 825 20.52 -10.34 -18.76
CA LEU A 825 19.37 -11.19 -18.42
C LEU A 825 18.05 -10.40 -18.39
N GLY A 826 18.10 -9.15 -17.92
CA GLY A 826 16.97 -8.23 -17.88
C GLY A 826 16.34 -8.00 -19.27
N THR A 827 17.14 -7.53 -20.24
CA THR A 827 16.63 -7.27 -21.61
C THR A 827 16.19 -8.55 -22.32
N LEU A 828 16.86 -9.68 -22.07
CA LEU A 828 16.42 -10.98 -22.61
C LEU A 828 15.08 -11.42 -22.02
N ALA A 829 14.84 -11.21 -20.72
CA ALA A 829 13.56 -11.51 -20.08
C ALA A 829 12.43 -10.58 -20.57
N SER A 830 12.74 -9.31 -20.85
CA SER A 830 11.87 -8.36 -21.51
C SER A 830 11.43 -8.88 -22.89
N SER A 831 12.37 -9.23 -23.76
CA SER A 831 12.07 -9.78 -25.10
C SER A 831 11.29 -11.10 -25.02
N GLN A 832 11.60 -11.97 -24.06
CA GLN A 832 10.81 -13.18 -23.80
C GLN A 832 9.36 -12.87 -23.46
N THR A 833 9.10 -11.77 -22.75
CA THR A 833 7.74 -11.37 -22.37
C THR A 833 6.91 -11.07 -23.61
N PHE A 834 7.42 -10.29 -24.56
CA PHE A 834 6.70 -10.05 -25.81
C PHE A 834 6.59 -11.28 -26.71
N VAL A 835 7.63 -12.12 -26.81
CA VAL A 835 7.51 -13.37 -27.59
C VAL A 835 6.43 -14.29 -27.01
N LYS A 836 6.33 -14.41 -25.68
CA LYS A 836 5.25 -15.16 -25.01
C LYS A 836 3.89 -14.49 -25.18
N LEU A 837 3.83 -13.17 -25.12
CA LEU A 837 2.59 -12.39 -25.27
C LEU A 837 1.95 -12.65 -26.64
N PHE A 838 2.72 -12.54 -27.72
CA PHE A 838 2.16 -12.72 -29.07
C PHE A 838 2.06 -14.19 -29.49
N GLY A 839 2.90 -15.08 -28.96
CA GLY A 839 2.86 -16.50 -29.28
C GLY A 839 3.19 -16.84 -30.74
N LEU A 840 3.90 -15.95 -31.45
CA LEU A 840 4.27 -16.12 -32.86
C LEU A 840 5.55 -16.95 -33.04
N PHE A 841 6.42 -16.94 -32.04
CA PHE A 841 7.74 -17.56 -32.08
C PHE A 841 8.06 -18.31 -30.78
N SER A 842 9.05 -19.19 -30.84
CA SER A 842 9.56 -19.87 -29.65
C SER A 842 10.29 -18.88 -28.72
N PRO A 843 9.94 -18.82 -27.42
CA PRO A 843 10.64 -17.99 -26.42
C PRO A 843 11.96 -18.60 -25.93
N VAL A 844 12.34 -19.80 -26.40
CA VAL A 844 13.59 -20.46 -26.01
C VAL A 844 14.77 -19.75 -26.66
N ARG A 845 15.66 -19.21 -25.84
CA ARG A 845 16.83 -18.45 -26.33
C ARG A 845 17.90 -19.35 -26.93
N LYS A 846 18.60 -18.89 -27.97
CA LYS A 846 19.78 -19.56 -28.54
C LYS A 846 20.97 -18.61 -28.56
N THR A 847 22.01 -18.95 -27.80
CA THR A 847 23.27 -18.20 -27.76
C THR A 847 24.29 -18.77 -28.74
N SER A 848 25.01 -17.89 -29.40
CA SER A 848 26.09 -18.16 -30.35
C SER A 848 27.05 -16.98 -30.38
N THR A 849 28.07 -17.03 -31.23
CA THR A 849 28.96 -15.90 -31.48
C THR A 849 29.00 -15.58 -32.97
N VAL A 850 29.31 -14.32 -33.29
CA VAL A 850 29.63 -13.86 -34.65
C VAL A 850 30.97 -13.13 -34.60
N THR A 851 31.79 -13.26 -35.65
CA THR A 851 33.03 -12.49 -35.78
C THR A 851 32.83 -11.36 -36.78
N ILE A 852 33.01 -10.11 -36.32
CA ILE A 852 32.88 -8.91 -37.16
C ILE A 852 34.12 -8.04 -36.95
N ASN A 853 34.82 -7.72 -38.04
CA ASN A 853 36.04 -6.90 -38.02
C ASN A 853 37.09 -7.36 -36.99
N GLY A 854 37.22 -8.68 -36.78
CA GLY A 854 38.15 -9.26 -35.82
C GLY A 854 37.63 -9.37 -34.38
N HIS A 855 36.40 -8.93 -34.10
CA HIS A 855 35.78 -9.01 -32.79
C HIS A 855 34.79 -10.17 -32.67
N VAL A 856 34.87 -10.95 -31.60
CA VAL A 856 33.95 -12.08 -31.32
C VAL A 856 32.80 -11.58 -30.46
N ILE A 857 31.65 -11.34 -31.08
CA ILE A 857 30.47 -10.74 -30.47
C ILE A 857 29.46 -11.82 -30.09
N THR A 858 28.93 -11.76 -28.87
CA THR A 858 27.87 -12.67 -28.42
C THR A 858 26.56 -12.33 -29.12
N LYS A 859 25.96 -13.34 -29.76
CA LYS A 859 24.66 -13.26 -30.46
C LYS A 859 23.64 -14.15 -29.76
N VAL A 860 22.54 -13.57 -29.28
CA VAL A 860 21.40 -14.30 -28.71
C VAL A 860 20.19 -14.13 -29.61
N VAL A 861 19.64 -15.24 -30.11
CA VAL A 861 18.39 -15.24 -30.90
C VAL A 861 17.24 -15.68 -30.02
N LEU A 862 16.15 -14.92 -30.07
CA LEU A 862 14.94 -15.13 -29.28
C LEU A 862 13.70 -14.81 -30.12
N GLY A 863 13.09 -15.85 -30.68
CA GLY A 863 12.00 -15.69 -31.63
C GLY A 863 12.39 -14.78 -32.80
N ASN A 864 11.69 -13.67 -33.01
CA ASN A 864 12.04 -12.69 -34.04
C ASN A 864 13.08 -11.65 -33.62
N ALA A 865 13.59 -11.69 -32.39
CA ALA A 865 14.62 -10.79 -31.89
C ALA A 865 16.03 -11.41 -31.91
N ILE A 866 17.01 -10.57 -32.20
CA ILE A 866 18.44 -10.89 -32.20
C ILE A 866 19.15 -9.83 -31.35
N HIS A 867 19.87 -10.27 -30.32
CA HIS A 867 20.66 -9.41 -29.46
C HIS A 867 22.15 -9.59 -29.75
N TYR A 868 22.86 -8.47 -29.95
CA TYR A 868 24.30 -8.40 -30.08
C TYR A 868 24.90 -7.61 -28.92
N PHE A 869 25.72 -8.28 -28.11
CA PHE A 869 26.35 -7.69 -26.94
C PHE A 869 27.83 -7.39 -27.24
N LEU A 870 28.17 -6.12 -27.45
CA LEU A 870 29.56 -5.70 -27.68
C LEU A 870 30.36 -5.56 -26.38
N ARG A 871 29.66 -5.35 -25.25
CA ARG A 871 30.21 -5.44 -23.88
C ARG A 871 31.39 -4.50 -23.60
N LEU A 872 31.46 -3.32 -24.23
CA LEU A 872 32.48 -2.34 -23.87
C LEU A 872 32.16 -1.75 -22.48
N PRO A 873 33.11 -1.71 -21.54
CA PRO A 873 32.86 -1.07 -20.25
C PRO A 873 32.49 0.39 -20.47
N GLU A 874 31.52 0.92 -19.71
CA GLU A 874 31.01 2.27 -19.90
C GLU A 874 32.11 3.34 -19.80
N LEU A 875 32.98 3.26 -18.78
CA LEU A 875 34.14 4.15 -18.65
C LEU A 875 35.11 4.02 -19.83
N GLY A 876 35.29 2.80 -20.34
CA GLY A 876 36.12 2.55 -21.50
C GLY A 876 35.52 3.12 -22.78
N MET A 877 34.19 3.04 -22.94
CA MET A 877 33.47 3.63 -24.06
C MET A 877 33.57 5.17 -24.02
N ILE A 878 33.43 5.80 -22.86
CA ILE A 878 33.61 7.26 -22.68
C ILE A 878 35.03 7.67 -23.05
N ALA A 879 36.04 6.89 -22.65
CA ALA A 879 37.45 7.17 -22.94
C ALA A 879 37.88 6.78 -24.36
N LEU A 880 37.04 6.06 -25.13
CA LEU A 880 37.38 5.52 -26.44
C LEU A 880 37.86 6.53 -27.50
N PRO A 881 37.49 7.83 -27.46
CA PRO A 881 38.09 8.83 -28.35
C PRO A 881 39.61 9.00 -28.18
N THR A 882 40.15 8.73 -26.98
CA THR A 882 41.57 8.95 -26.64
C THR A 882 42.30 7.69 -26.20
N THR A 883 41.57 6.65 -25.79
CA THR A 883 42.14 5.46 -25.16
C THR A 883 41.47 4.22 -25.73
N MET A 884 42.27 3.29 -26.24
CA MET A 884 41.75 2.01 -26.73
C MET A 884 41.03 1.25 -25.60
N THR A 885 39.96 0.52 -25.95
CA THR A 885 39.17 -0.18 -24.94
C THR A 885 38.78 -1.59 -25.39
N SER A 886 38.68 -2.50 -24.44
CA SER A 886 38.41 -3.91 -24.67
C SER A 886 37.04 -4.29 -24.10
N PRO A 887 36.29 -5.21 -24.72
CA PRO A 887 35.09 -5.77 -24.11
C PRO A 887 35.41 -6.45 -22.77
N VAL A 888 34.50 -6.32 -21.79
CA VAL A 888 34.71 -6.86 -20.43
C VAL A 888 34.90 -8.37 -20.37
N ASP A 889 34.37 -9.11 -21.34
CA ASP A 889 34.50 -10.56 -21.47
C ASP A 889 35.59 -11.00 -22.46
N LYS A 890 36.22 -10.06 -23.17
CA LYS A 890 37.26 -10.29 -24.19
C LYS A 890 38.42 -9.30 -24.04
N PRO A 891 39.19 -9.36 -22.93
CA PRO A 891 40.26 -8.39 -22.67
C PRO A 891 41.39 -8.40 -23.73
N ALA A 892 41.53 -9.49 -24.49
CA ALA A 892 42.52 -9.62 -25.57
C ALA A 892 42.09 -8.96 -26.90
N GLU A 893 40.81 -8.62 -27.05
CA GLU A 893 40.29 -7.88 -28.20
C GLU A 893 40.20 -6.40 -27.82
N SER A 894 40.48 -5.48 -28.74
CA SER A 894 40.38 -4.04 -28.43
C SER A 894 39.90 -3.22 -29.62
N TYR A 895 39.05 -2.25 -29.32
CA TYR A 895 38.67 -1.19 -30.24
C TYR A 895 39.69 -0.07 -30.09
N ALA A 896 40.42 0.23 -31.18
CA ALA A 896 41.45 1.25 -31.16
C ALA A 896 40.90 2.66 -30.94
N ASN A 897 39.68 2.94 -31.42
CA ASN A 897 39.01 4.23 -31.36
C ASN A 897 37.53 4.10 -31.74
N ILE A 898 36.80 5.22 -31.70
CA ILE A 898 35.38 5.30 -32.10
C ILE A 898 35.12 4.85 -33.54
N ALA A 899 36.07 5.09 -34.47
CA ALA A 899 35.90 4.67 -35.86
C ALA A 899 35.91 3.14 -36.00
N ALA A 900 36.74 2.43 -35.24
CA ALA A 900 36.74 0.97 -35.18
C ALA A 900 35.41 0.43 -34.64
N LEU A 901 34.89 1.03 -33.55
CA LEU A 901 33.59 0.65 -33.00
C LEU A 901 32.46 0.89 -34.00
N ARG A 902 32.44 2.07 -34.64
CA ARG A 902 31.48 2.42 -35.69
C ARG A 902 31.51 1.43 -36.85
N ALA A 903 32.70 1.05 -37.32
CA ALA A 903 32.85 0.09 -38.41
C ALA A 903 32.23 -1.27 -38.04
N THR A 904 32.39 -1.72 -36.80
CA THR A 904 31.81 -2.98 -36.31
C THR A 904 30.29 -2.92 -36.19
N VAL A 905 29.74 -1.84 -35.62
CA VAL A 905 28.28 -1.63 -35.54
C VAL A 905 27.65 -1.57 -36.94
N ILE A 906 28.23 -0.81 -37.87
CA ILE A 906 27.70 -0.70 -39.23
C ILE A 906 27.86 -2.02 -40.01
N ALA A 907 28.91 -2.80 -39.77
CA ALA A 907 29.04 -4.12 -40.36
C ALA A 907 27.93 -5.09 -39.87
N LEU A 908 27.53 -5.02 -38.60
CA LEU A 908 26.36 -5.75 -38.10
C LEU A 908 25.05 -5.26 -38.76
N VAL A 909 24.87 -3.95 -38.95
CA VAL A 909 23.71 -3.41 -39.67
C VAL A 909 23.66 -3.97 -41.09
N LYS A 910 24.77 -3.94 -41.83
CA LYS A 910 24.85 -4.52 -43.18
C LYS A 910 24.53 -6.01 -43.20
N LEU A 911 25.11 -6.77 -42.27
CA LEU A 911 24.89 -8.21 -42.15
C LEU A 911 23.40 -8.52 -42.04
N GLU A 912 22.68 -7.78 -41.19
CA GLU A 912 21.28 -8.06 -40.91
C GLU A 912 20.31 -7.36 -41.87
N ALA A 913 20.69 -6.26 -42.51
CA ALA A 913 19.86 -5.48 -43.44
C ALA A 913 19.91 -5.99 -44.89
N SER A 914 20.89 -6.84 -45.24
CA SER A 914 21.16 -7.24 -46.62
C SER A 914 19.92 -7.79 -47.37
N GLY A 915 19.61 -7.17 -48.51
CA GLY A 915 18.53 -7.54 -49.42
C GLY A 915 17.12 -7.17 -48.95
N ARG A 916 16.96 -6.16 -48.09
CA ARG A 916 15.70 -5.71 -47.47
C ARG A 916 15.35 -4.29 -47.87
N SER A 917 14.11 -4.10 -48.30
CA SER A 917 13.56 -2.79 -48.71
C SER A 917 12.91 -2.00 -47.58
N ASN A 918 12.67 -2.63 -46.43
CA ASN A 918 12.10 -1.96 -45.25
C ASN A 918 13.04 -2.16 -44.06
N VAL A 919 14.01 -1.25 -43.94
CA VAL A 919 14.99 -1.25 -42.86
C VAL A 919 14.86 0.03 -42.05
N VAL A 920 14.67 -0.14 -40.75
CA VAL A 920 14.49 0.97 -39.79
C VAL A 920 15.54 0.83 -38.70
N VAL A 921 16.21 1.93 -38.35
CA VAL A 921 17.10 2.03 -37.19
C VAL A 921 16.48 2.99 -36.19
N ASN A 922 16.27 2.52 -34.97
CA ASN A 922 15.84 3.29 -33.81
C ASN A 922 17.05 3.42 -32.87
N SER A 923 17.38 4.64 -32.45
CA SER A 923 18.55 4.93 -31.60
C SER A 923 18.33 6.22 -30.79
N GLN A 924 19.26 6.56 -29.90
CA GLN A 924 19.18 7.74 -29.03
C GLN A 924 19.37 9.04 -29.82
N GLN A 925 18.60 10.06 -29.47
CA GLN A 925 18.91 11.44 -29.82
C GLN A 925 20.23 11.86 -29.14
N PHE A 926 21.01 12.68 -29.85
CA PHE A 926 22.37 13.04 -29.45
C PHE A 926 22.65 14.55 -29.53
N ALA A 927 21.73 15.35 -30.08
CA ALA A 927 21.89 16.79 -30.19
C ALA A 927 21.76 17.52 -28.84
N ASP A 928 20.84 17.05 -28.00
CA ASP A 928 20.65 17.51 -26.63
C ASP A 928 20.83 16.30 -25.72
N VAL A 929 21.82 16.38 -24.83
CA VAL A 929 22.46 15.24 -24.17
C VAL A 929 21.82 15.03 -22.81
N ASP A 930 21.18 13.88 -22.61
CA ASP A 930 20.81 13.44 -21.26
C ASP A 930 22.06 12.95 -20.53
N HIS A 931 22.82 12.03 -21.15
CA HIS A 931 24.17 11.71 -20.71
C HIS A 931 25.04 11.18 -21.86
N VAL A 932 26.35 11.13 -21.59
CA VAL A 932 27.38 10.98 -22.62
C VAL A 932 27.26 9.70 -23.44
N LEU A 933 26.87 8.56 -22.84
CA LEU A 933 26.83 7.28 -23.56
C LEU A 933 25.69 7.26 -24.60
N HIS A 934 24.51 7.80 -24.26
CA HIS A 934 23.41 7.96 -25.20
C HIS A 934 23.81 8.82 -26.40
N ALA A 935 24.40 10.00 -26.13
CA ALA A 935 24.86 10.89 -27.18
C ALA A 935 25.94 10.24 -28.07
N MET A 936 26.90 9.53 -27.47
CA MET A 936 27.95 8.82 -28.20
C MET A 936 27.38 7.73 -29.11
N THR A 937 26.43 6.92 -28.62
CA THR A 937 25.78 5.87 -29.44
C THR A 937 24.95 6.46 -30.57
N GLY A 938 24.09 7.45 -30.27
CA GLY A 938 23.27 8.11 -31.27
C GLY A 938 24.10 8.75 -32.38
N GLN A 939 25.17 9.47 -32.02
CA GLN A 939 26.10 10.07 -32.98
C GLN A 939 26.85 8.99 -33.78
N LEU A 940 27.33 7.93 -33.12
CA LEU A 940 28.04 6.82 -33.77
C LEU A 940 27.18 6.17 -34.86
N VAL A 941 25.90 5.93 -34.57
CA VAL A 941 24.92 5.37 -35.51
C VAL A 941 24.61 6.36 -36.63
N SER A 942 24.31 7.62 -36.30
CA SER A 942 24.03 8.67 -37.28
C SER A 942 25.16 8.80 -38.30
N ASP A 943 26.41 8.94 -37.83
CA ASP A 943 27.56 9.12 -38.68
C ASP A 943 27.87 7.87 -39.51
N GLY A 944 27.78 6.70 -38.90
CA GLY A 944 28.05 5.43 -39.58
C GLY A 944 27.06 5.17 -40.72
N LEU A 945 25.78 5.43 -40.51
CA LEU A 945 24.75 5.29 -41.55
C LEU A 945 24.92 6.35 -42.63
N LYS A 946 25.24 7.60 -42.28
CA LYS A 946 25.47 8.69 -43.25
C LYS A 946 26.69 8.45 -44.14
N ALA A 947 27.76 7.90 -43.56
CA ALA A 947 29.01 7.64 -44.28
C ALA A 947 28.88 6.47 -45.28
N ASP A 948 27.93 5.56 -45.08
CA ASP A 948 27.68 4.46 -46.01
C ASP A 948 26.68 4.85 -47.11
N ALA A 949 27.14 4.84 -48.36
CA ALA A 949 26.36 5.32 -49.51
C ALA A 949 25.04 4.55 -49.74
N THR A 950 24.97 3.27 -49.35
CA THR A 950 23.77 2.44 -49.50
C THR A 950 22.85 2.66 -48.31
N LEU A 951 23.36 2.49 -47.09
CA LEU A 951 22.54 2.61 -45.88
C LEU A 951 21.98 4.02 -45.69
N ASN A 952 22.74 5.06 -46.05
CA ASN A 952 22.26 6.44 -45.99
C ASN A 952 20.98 6.68 -46.84
N LYS A 953 20.80 5.88 -47.90
CA LYS A 953 19.62 5.95 -48.78
C LYS A 953 18.50 5.03 -48.32
N CYS A 954 18.81 3.76 -48.02
CA CYS A 954 17.79 2.73 -47.83
C CYS A 954 17.26 2.63 -46.40
N VAL A 955 18.00 3.09 -45.38
CA VAL A 955 17.61 2.96 -43.97
C VAL A 955 16.79 4.16 -43.50
N THR A 956 15.60 3.90 -42.97
CA THR A 956 14.84 4.89 -42.18
C THR A 956 15.47 5.02 -40.79
N ARG A 957 15.73 6.23 -40.34
CA ARG A 957 16.40 6.51 -39.06
C ARG A 957 15.45 7.25 -38.14
N ASN A 958 15.20 6.70 -36.95
CA ASN A 958 14.41 7.32 -35.89
C ASN A 958 15.32 7.56 -34.69
N PHE A 959 15.35 8.79 -34.20
CA PHE A 959 16.06 9.15 -32.99
C PHE A 959 15.05 9.50 -31.91
N PHE A 960 15.14 8.82 -30.77
CA PHE A 960 14.24 8.99 -29.63
C PHE A 960 14.91 9.76 -28.51
N TRP A 961 14.14 10.57 -27.82
CA TRP A 961 14.57 11.21 -26.58
C TRP A 961 14.72 10.18 -25.46
N GLY A 962 15.72 10.38 -24.60
CA GLY A 962 15.94 9.61 -23.39
C GLY A 962 15.38 10.34 -22.16
N TYR A 963 16.24 10.59 -21.17
CA TYR A 963 15.80 11.17 -19.90
C TYR A 963 15.34 12.63 -19.99
N GLN A 964 15.59 13.34 -21.09
CA GLN A 964 15.20 14.76 -21.24
C GLN A 964 13.68 14.99 -21.08
N HIS A 965 12.85 13.99 -21.38
CA HIS A 965 11.38 14.08 -21.36
C HIS A 965 10.73 13.17 -20.30
N TRP A 966 11.50 12.71 -19.32
CA TRP A 966 11.03 11.73 -18.34
C TRP A 966 9.97 12.27 -17.35
N LEU A 967 9.90 13.58 -17.12
CA LEU A 967 8.83 14.24 -16.33
C LEU A 967 7.65 14.71 -17.18
N ASP A 968 7.70 14.56 -18.50
CA ASP A 968 6.60 14.97 -19.36
C ASP A 968 5.37 14.09 -19.10
N SER A 969 4.26 14.40 -19.76
CA SER A 969 3.05 13.59 -19.65
C SER A 969 3.30 12.16 -20.17
N ILE A 970 2.56 11.18 -19.67
CA ILE A 970 2.51 9.85 -20.31
C ILE A 970 1.90 10.03 -21.71
N ASN A 971 2.58 9.54 -22.75
CA ASN A 971 2.13 9.67 -24.13
C ASN A 971 1.89 8.33 -24.84
N MET A 972 2.30 7.21 -24.23
CA MET A 972 1.94 5.88 -24.69
C MET A 972 0.49 5.56 -24.35
N VAL A 973 -0.13 4.72 -25.19
CA VAL A 973 -1.50 4.26 -25.02
C VAL A 973 -1.57 2.73 -25.00
N ASP A 974 -2.63 2.19 -24.42
CA ASP A 974 -2.86 0.75 -24.42
C ASP A 974 -3.05 0.21 -25.85
N PRO A 975 -2.60 -1.03 -26.13
CA PRO A 975 -2.06 -2.00 -25.17
C PRO A 975 -0.57 -1.80 -24.82
N SER A 976 0.18 -1.00 -25.58
CA SER A 976 1.62 -0.85 -25.38
C SER A 976 2.01 -0.24 -24.03
N LEU A 977 1.16 0.65 -23.48
CA LEU A 977 1.33 1.25 -22.16
C LEU A 977 1.33 0.17 -21.05
N THR A 978 0.27 -0.64 -20.96
CA THR A 978 0.20 -1.73 -19.98
C THR A 978 1.31 -2.77 -20.19
N GLU A 979 1.58 -3.13 -21.45
CA GLU A 979 2.54 -4.19 -21.75
C GLU A 979 4.00 -3.77 -21.54
N GLN A 980 4.31 -2.48 -21.61
CA GLN A 980 5.62 -1.97 -21.17
C GLN A 980 5.86 -2.28 -19.69
N ARG A 981 4.84 -2.12 -18.84
CA ARG A 981 4.96 -2.39 -17.40
C ARG A 981 5.18 -3.87 -17.11
N ASN A 982 4.45 -4.75 -17.81
CA ASN A 982 4.64 -6.21 -17.70
C ASN A 982 6.06 -6.62 -18.14
N MET A 983 6.53 -6.07 -19.26
CA MET A 983 7.89 -6.30 -19.78
C MET A 983 8.96 -5.76 -18.80
N TRP A 984 8.78 -4.54 -18.28
CA TRP A 984 9.70 -3.91 -17.34
C TRP A 984 9.79 -4.69 -16.04
N TRP A 985 8.66 -5.20 -15.56
CA TRP A 985 8.62 -6.04 -14.38
C TRP A 985 9.35 -7.37 -14.58
N ALA A 986 9.25 -7.99 -15.77
CA ALA A 986 10.02 -9.20 -16.10
C ALA A 986 11.54 -8.91 -16.13
N LEU A 987 11.94 -7.76 -16.67
CA LEU A 987 13.33 -7.26 -16.64
C LEU A 987 13.81 -7.09 -15.20
N HIS A 988 13.02 -6.42 -14.36
CA HIS A 988 13.31 -6.23 -12.93
C HIS A 988 13.51 -7.57 -12.22
N GLY A 989 12.57 -8.51 -12.38
CA GLY A 989 12.64 -9.83 -11.74
C GLY A 989 13.86 -10.64 -12.17
N ALA A 990 14.28 -10.55 -13.43
CA ALA A 990 15.49 -11.21 -13.91
C ALA A 990 16.76 -10.60 -13.32
N ILE A 991 16.83 -9.26 -13.24
CA ILE A 991 17.96 -8.54 -12.63
C ILE A 991 18.07 -8.85 -11.14
N VAL A 992 17.01 -8.67 -10.35
CA VAL A 992 17.03 -8.89 -8.89
C VAL A 992 17.42 -10.33 -8.54
N LYS A 993 17.01 -11.30 -9.36
CA LYS A 993 17.36 -12.71 -9.16
C LYS A 993 18.87 -12.97 -9.30
N GLN A 994 19.55 -12.25 -10.19
CA GLN A 994 20.99 -12.41 -10.41
C GLN A 994 21.83 -11.45 -9.56
N TYR A 995 21.34 -10.24 -9.35
CA TYR A 995 22.02 -9.18 -8.61
C TYR A 995 21.07 -8.66 -7.51
N PRO A 996 20.96 -9.37 -6.37
CA PRO A 996 20.05 -9.01 -5.30
C PRO A 996 20.41 -7.65 -4.71
N GLY A 997 19.42 -6.77 -4.57
CA GLY A 997 19.65 -5.38 -4.13
C GLY A 997 20.08 -4.46 -5.27
N SER A 998 19.54 -4.67 -6.47
CA SER A 998 19.38 -3.66 -7.53
C SER A 998 17.98 -3.72 -8.09
N SER A 999 17.24 -2.61 -8.03
CA SER A 999 15.84 -2.56 -8.44
C SER A 999 15.62 -1.57 -9.58
N PRO A 1000 15.68 -2.04 -10.83
CA PRO A 1000 15.34 -1.21 -11.99
C PRO A 1000 13.94 -0.61 -11.94
N TRP A 1001 13.04 -1.19 -11.13
CA TRP A 1001 11.73 -0.60 -10.90
C TRP A 1001 11.85 0.74 -10.18
N TYR A 1002 12.61 0.80 -9.09
CA TYR A 1002 12.75 2.02 -8.32
C TYR A 1002 13.38 3.14 -9.16
N ASP A 1003 14.41 2.79 -9.93
CA ASP A 1003 15.19 3.74 -10.72
C ASP A 1003 14.41 4.31 -11.91
N HIS A 1004 13.51 3.52 -12.51
CA HIS A 1004 12.92 3.88 -13.81
C HIS A 1004 11.40 3.76 -13.92
N CYS A 1005 10.68 3.34 -12.87
CA CYS A 1005 9.21 3.24 -12.92
C CYS A 1005 8.53 4.57 -13.30
N LEU A 1006 9.20 5.69 -12.99
CA LEU A 1006 8.79 7.03 -13.37
C LEU A 1006 8.75 7.29 -14.86
N THR A 1007 9.68 6.70 -15.60
CA THR A 1007 9.84 6.88 -17.05
C THR A 1007 8.80 6.05 -17.83
N LEU A 1008 8.20 5.03 -17.22
CA LEU A 1008 7.24 4.16 -17.89
C LEU A 1008 6.05 4.94 -18.45
N GLY A 1009 5.62 4.56 -19.65
CA GLY A 1009 4.58 5.21 -20.43
C GLY A 1009 5.04 6.37 -21.31
N ARG A 1010 6.36 6.62 -21.39
CA ARG A 1010 6.93 7.75 -22.15
C ARG A 1010 7.85 7.27 -23.26
N GLN A 1011 7.51 7.65 -24.48
CA GLN A 1011 8.34 7.43 -25.66
C GLN A 1011 8.21 8.66 -26.57
N TYR A 1012 9.28 9.45 -26.71
CA TYR A 1012 9.24 10.67 -27.52
C TYR A 1012 10.17 10.56 -28.71
N LEU A 1013 9.60 10.63 -29.91
CA LEU A 1013 10.37 10.63 -31.16
C LEU A 1013 10.92 12.04 -31.40
N ALA A 1014 12.25 12.19 -31.39
CA ALA A 1014 12.92 13.46 -31.59
C ALA A 1014 13.00 13.84 -33.08
N SER A 1015 13.36 12.87 -33.93
CA SER A 1015 13.44 13.08 -35.37
C SER A 1015 13.35 11.78 -36.15
N THR A 1016 12.91 11.90 -37.41
CA THR A 1016 12.95 10.83 -38.39
C THR A 1016 13.60 11.30 -39.67
N VAL A 1017 14.49 10.47 -40.23
CA VAL A 1017 15.01 10.63 -41.59
C VAL A 1017 14.58 9.42 -42.40
N ALA A 1018 13.67 9.62 -43.34
CA ALA A 1018 13.12 8.54 -44.15
C ALA A 1018 14.19 7.89 -45.05
N GLY A 1019 14.15 6.56 -45.14
CA GLY A 1019 14.91 5.77 -46.10
C GLY A 1019 14.03 5.28 -47.25
N THR A 1020 14.63 5.04 -48.41
CA THR A 1020 13.95 4.53 -49.60
C THR A 1020 14.83 3.54 -50.37
N GLY A 1021 14.22 2.51 -50.95
CA GLY A 1021 14.93 1.51 -51.75
C GLY A 1021 15.41 0.33 -50.92
N THR A 1022 16.31 -0.48 -51.50
CA THR A 1022 16.73 -1.76 -50.95
C THR A 1022 18.14 -1.65 -50.36
N CYS A 1023 18.26 -2.00 -49.08
CA CYS A 1023 19.51 -2.44 -48.46
C CYS A 1023 19.76 -3.92 -48.83
#